data_AF-A0A1L9RX58-F1
#
_entry.id   AF-A0A1L9RX58-F1
#
_cell.length_a   1.000
_cell.length_b   1.000
_cell.length_c   1.000
_cell.angle_alpha   90.00
_cell.angle_beta   90.00
_cell.angle_gamma   90.00
#
_symmetry.space_group_name_H-M   'P 1'
#
loop_
_entity.id
_entity.type
_entity.pdbx_description
1 polymer ?
#
loop_
_entity_poly.entity_id
_entity_poly.type
_entity_poly.pdbx_seq_one_letter_code
_entity_poly.pdbx_strand_id
1 'polypeptide(L)'
;MWLDRISGHSTPSGTPLDNRSYSPSPRRSSHLSPGPQNTRPGSGRQGSSLSILLTPSDSSTSLSATARGSGLKPSAARSRPSDVVDPLEVLNGIIGKHKGGTSDADAPIQAAEVKPTRLVETIEFGNLSLEEFVTKEDEPRRIANTDAGAQTIEQFEKERDKFQDLHSAITGCDDVSKSVEMYMGDFQNELGAVSAEIETLQTRSVQLNAMLENRRNVEQLLGPAVEEISISPRAVRLIAEGPIDENWVKALNEMDTRATSIEAKVTSSGSAKSVEDVLPLLSDIRKKAVERIRDYLVSQIRALRSPNINAQIIQQQRLVKFKDLYSFLSRTHPKLTEEITQAYINTMRWYYSSNFNRYLLALEKVKVYPSDRNDVLGGDPSTQRTGNFLPGSRPAAAAHDPFSLGRRIDILRTGVQMAISSYLAEEDNSFHGIEVPFRNFNLALVDNISAEYSFMTEMFSTLSFHQISRKAIQIFEPVFTLGQGMTKQLIENTTDSLGVLICVRLNQHAAFELQRRKVPVADSYINGVNMQLWPRFQVVMDAHRESLKRVAANTGRSAVSALSLAGGDDLNQSSAPHFLTQRFGQLLHGILVLSSDAGDDEPVSNSLGRLVSEFDNLLAKLSRSGGDAKRRERFLYNNYSLILTIISDTHGKLATEQKQRIILFRSTDYTPVQTMAVRACFSLPRALSSRRSFCNTRAASADVTHAVIGAGVVGLAIARELASRDGTSTILLERHDAPGTETSSRNSEVIHAGLYYGTDTLKTNLCIKGKEMMYNLCARQGIPHRNTKKWIVAQNEEQWEASLRTHEHAQKLGVPTRILGREEAQRREPEVQALAGIVESPTTGIVDSHSLMTYLHGDFEDRGGDCAFMTHVTAIEPLDGGKGGYRITATSEDGTETSSITAETVINSAGNFACYINNMLLPPERHRIPCYAKGTYFSYSASFPKTSVLVYPATLPGFGGLGTHLTLDMGGRIRFGPDVEWVDDPNDLKPSPARLQQALPEIKAYLPNVNPEAIDLDYCGIRPKLGRGGAVNTGKGFQDFIIQEEEGFPGFINLLGIESPGLTSSLAIGEMVKGLLYR
;
A
#
# COMPACT_ATOMS: atom_id res chain seq x y z
N MET A 1 -18.12 -11.34 -2.83
CA MET A 1 -19.30 -11.41 -1.94
C MET A 1 -20.53 -11.83 -2.74
N TRP A 2 -20.90 -13.11 -2.76
CA TRP A 2 -22.18 -13.57 -3.33
C TRP A 2 -22.64 -14.90 -2.71
N LEU A 3 -21.72 -15.87 -2.61
CA LEU A 3 -21.98 -17.22 -2.11
C LEU A 3 -22.50 -17.29 -0.66
N ASP A 4 -22.19 -16.29 0.17
CA ASP A 4 -22.65 -16.18 1.58
C ASP A 4 -24.19 -16.08 1.71
N ARG A 5 -24.91 -15.96 0.58
CA ARG A 5 -26.36 -15.71 0.52
C ARG A 5 -27.17 -16.83 -0.14
N ILE A 6 -26.54 -17.97 -0.47
CA ILE A 6 -27.23 -19.18 -0.96
C ILE A 6 -27.59 -20.11 0.21
N SER A 7 -26.76 -20.16 1.25
CA SER A 7 -27.07 -20.79 2.54
C SER A 7 -27.99 -19.88 3.36
N GLY A 8 -29.27 -19.81 2.97
CA GLY A 8 -30.26 -18.96 3.62
C GLY A 8 -30.59 -19.40 5.04
N HIS A 9 -30.01 -18.74 6.04
CA HIS A 9 -30.50 -18.70 7.41
C HIS A 9 -30.26 -17.33 8.06
N SER A 10 -31.16 -16.95 8.96
CA SER A 10 -31.26 -15.63 9.57
C SER A 10 -30.46 -15.49 10.86
N THR A 11 -29.83 -14.34 11.06
CA THR A 11 -29.36 -13.85 12.36
C THR A 11 -29.94 -12.45 12.62
N PRO A 12 -30.95 -12.30 13.51
CA PRO A 12 -31.47 -10.99 13.86
C PRO A 12 -30.47 -10.22 14.73
N SER A 13 -30.26 -8.95 14.41
CA SER A 13 -29.53 -8.01 15.27
C SER A 13 -30.35 -7.71 16.54
N GLY A 14 -29.67 -7.65 17.71
CA GLY A 14 -30.38 -7.59 18.99
C GLY A 14 -29.57 -7.05 20.18
N THR A 15 -29.57 -5.73 20.32
CA THR A 15 -29.32 -4.96 21.56
C THR A 15 -30.18 -3.68 21.49
N PRO A 16 -30.50 -2.97 22.60
CA PRO A 16 -30.01 -3.15 23.98
C PRO A 16 -31.13 -3.31 25.04
N LEU A 17 -30.74 -3.60 26.30
CA LEU A 17 -31.14 -2.91 27.56
C LEU A 17 -31.04 -3.80 28.80
N ASP A 18 -30.55 -3.23 29.91
CA ASP A 18 -30.64 -3.80 31.26
C ASP A 18 -32.03 -3.58 31.87
N ASN A 19 -32.60 -4.62 32.52
CA ASN A 19 -33.12 -4.45 33.88
C ASN A 19 -33.31 -5.77 34.66
N ARG A 20 -33.61 -5.64 35.96
CA ARG A 20 -33.45 -6.67 36.98
C ARG A 20 -34.67 -7.58 37.23
N SER A 21 -34.35 -8.75 37.80
CA SER A 21 -35.10 -9.50 38.83
C SER A 21 -36.50 -10.05 38.51
N TYR A 22 -36.68 -11.38 38.69
CA TYR A 22 -37.17 -11.93 39.97
C TYR A 22 -36.83 -13.43 40.11
N SER A 23 -36.87 -13.96 41.33
CA SER A 23 -36.83 -15.40 41.65
C SER A 23 -38.10 -15.78 42.43
N PRO A 24 -38.46 -17.07 42.55
CA PRO A 24 -37.93 -17.84 43.69
C PRO A 24 -37.62 -19.34 43.42
N SER A 25 -36.94 -19.95 44.38
CA SER A 25 -36.56 -21.37 44.50
C SER A 25 -37.69 -22.19 45.22
N PRO A 26 -37.52 -23.39 45.82
CA PRO A 26 -36.32 -24.26 45.97
C PRO A 26 -36.54 -25.80 45.87
N ARG A 27 -35.43 -26.56 45.89
CA ARG A 27 -35.24 -27.72 46.80
C ARG A 27 -33.75 -27.90 47.19
N ARG A 28 -33.52 -28.33 48.44
CA ARG A 28 -32.21 -28.59 49.13
C ARG A 28 -31.79 -30.07 48.96
N SER A 29 -30.58 -30.58 49.26
CA SER A 29 -29.21 -30.09 49.63
C SER A 29 -28.20 -31.23 49.27
N SER A 30 -26.94 -31.45 49.73
CA SER A 30 -26.07 -31.02 50.86
C SER A 30 -24.58 -31.28 50.47
N HIS A 31 -23.56 -30.48 50.84
CA HIS A 31 -22.70 -30.49 52.06
C HIS A 31 -21.78 -31.72 52.26
N LEU A 32 -20.49 -31.63 52.67
CA LEU A 32 -19.62 -30.49 53.07
C LEU A 32 -18.08 -30.83 52.99
N SER A 33 -17.20 -29.85 53.25
CA SER A 33 -15.70 -29.93 53.33
C SER A 33 -15.21 -30.08 54.81
N PRO A 34 -13.92 -29.89 55.28
CA PRO A 34 -12.68 -29.26 54.72
C PRO A 34 -11.31 -30.00 55.02
N GLY A 35 -10.13 -29.31 54.93
CA GLY A 35 -8.75 -29.79 55.29
C GLY A 35 -8.25 -29.30 56.69
N PRO A 36 -6.94 -28.99 56.99
CA PRO A 36 -5.67 -29.05 56.19
C PRO A 36 -4.34 -29.43 56.97
N GLN A 37 -3.15 -29.21 56.35
CA GLN A 37 -1.78 -28.92 56.91
C GLN A 37 -0.77 -29.98 57.49
N ASN A 38 0.51 -29.81 57.05
CA ASN A 38 1.85 -30.00 57.69
C ASN A 38 2.39 -31.34 58.31
N THR A 39 3.56 -31.82 57.83
CA THR A 39 4.86 -31.95 58.60
C THR A 39 6.07 -32.45 57.74
N ARG A 40 7.28 -32.53 58.35
CA ARG A 40 8.65 -32.85 57.83
C ARG A 40 9.22 -34.12 58.57
N PRO A 41 10.47 -34.62 58.37
CA PRO A 41 11.26 -34.94 57.15
C PRO A 41 12.15 -36.24 57.25
N GLY A 42 12.88 -36.62 56.17
CA GLY A 42 14.32 -37.01 56.25
C GLY A 42 14.83 -38.46 56.05
N SER A 43 16.03 -38.59 55.42
CA SER A 43 16.97 -39.74 55.35
C SER A 43 16.52 -41.04 54.61
N GLY A 44 17.37 -41.87 53.98
CA GLY A 44 18.81 -41.79 53.63
C GLY A 44 19.50 -43.18 53.46
N ARG A 45 20.65 -43.26 52.74
CA ARG A 45 21.52 -44.46 52.47
C ARG A 45 20.96 -45.56 51.54
N GLN A 46 21.71 -46.54 50.97
CA GLN A 46 23.10 -46.71 50.44
C GLN A 46 23.15 -48.06 49.67
N GLY A 47 24.11 -48.28 48.74
CA GLY A 47 24.43 -49.63 48.19
C GLY A 47 25.19 -49.62 46.86
N SER A 48 26.18 -50.50 46.65
CA SER A 48 27.11 -50.45 45.49
C SER A 48 27.92 -51.74 45.21
N SER A 49 28.00 -52.17 43.94
CA SER A 49 28.97 -53.12 43.34
C SER A 49 28.86 -53.03 41.79
N LEU A 50 29.93 -52.93 40.97
CA LEU A 50 31.04 -53.87 40.64
C LEU A 50 30.56 -55.11 39.85
N SER A 51 31.03 -55.47 38.65
CA SER A 51 32.14 -54.98 37.76
C SER A 51 31.73 -55.16 36.25
N ILE A 52 32.53 -55.31 35.15
CA ILE A 52 33.96 -55.63 34.90
C ILE A 52 34.44 -55.24 33.45
N LEU A 53 35.67 -55.67 33.10
CA LEU A 53 36.51 -55.60 31.87
C LEU A 53 35.81 -55.88 30.50
N LEU A 54 36.30 -55.45 29.31
CA LEU A 54 37.70 -55.42 28.79
C LEU A 54 38.06 -54.22 27.86
N THR A 55 39.35 -53.93 27.78
CA THR A 55 40.09 -52.95 26.91
C THR A 55 41.14 -53.71 26.06
N PRO A 56 42.05 -53.09 25.25
CA PRO A 56 42.30 -51.67 24.89
C PRO A 56 42.04 -51.42 23.37
N SER A 57 42.69 -50.57 22.54
CA SER A 57 43.90 -49.69 22.55
C SER A 57 43.86 -48.82 21.26
N ASP A 58 44.52 -47.67 21.03
CA ASP A 58 45.21 -46.61 21.81
C ASP A 58 45.63 -45.49 20.79
N SER A 59 45.99 -44.23 21.07
CA SER A 59 46.02 -43.41 22.31
C SER A 59 46.10 -41.89 21.98
N SER A 60 45.66 -41.04 22.93
CA SER A 60 46.30 -39.75 23.33
C SER A 60 46.46 -38.57 22.33
N THR A 61 46.42 -37.27 22.68
CA THR A 61 46.03 -36.47 23.88
C THR A 61 45.94 -34.98 23.43
N SER A 62 44.84 -34.23 23.64
CA SER A 62 44.52 -33.39 24.83
C SER A 62 45.34 -32.08 24.95
N LEU A 63 44.87 -30.96 25.54
CA LEU A 63 43.87 -30.78 26.61
C LEU A 63 42.83 -29.68 26.30
N SER A 64 41.70 -29.75 27.02
CA SER A 64 40.72 -28.65 27.17
C SER A 64 40.68 -28.18 28.65
N ALA A 65 40.21 -26.96 28.87
CA ALA A 65 40.18 -26.35 30.20
C ALA A 65 39.18 -27.00 31.18
N THR A 66 39.52 -26.97 32.47
CA THR A 66 38.57 -27.12 33.58
C THR A 66 38.40 -25.78 34.29
N ALA A 67 37.19 -25.51 34.79
CA ALA A 67 36.84 -24.23 35.40
C ALA A 67 36.34 -24.40 36.84
N ARG A 68 36.80 -23.52 37.74
CA ARG A 68 36.11 -23.06 38.98
C ARG A 68 36.96 -22.00 39.68
N GLY A 69 36.36 -20.86 40.05
CA GLY A 69 37.07 -19.81 40.81
C GLY A 69 36.64 -18.36 40.54
N SER A 70 35.34 -18.09 40.33
CA SER A 70 34.85 -16.71 40.17
C SER A 70 34.68 -16.02 41.53
N GLY A 71 35.39 -14.90 41.74
CA GLY A 71 35.42 -14.20 43.03
C GLY A 71 35.92 -12.76 42.94
N LEU A 72 35.34 -11.95 42.04
CA LEU A 72 35.73 -10.55 41.87
C LEU A 72 34.81 -9.60 42.67
N LYS A 73 35.40 -8.87 43.60
CA LYS A 73 34.89 -7.62 44.17
C LYS A 73 36.00 -6.56 44.11
N PRO A 74 35.70 -5.29 43.80
CA PRO A 74 36.70 -4.24 43.78
C PRO A 74 37.09 -3.80 45.20
N SER A 75 38.37 -3.54 45.39
CA SER A 75 38.95 -2.78 46.50
C SER A 75 39.94 -1.80 45.86
N ALA A 76 39.53 -0.55 45.64
CA ALA A 76 39.72 0.54 46.60
C ALA A 76 41.21 0.89 46.78
N ALA A 77 41.58 2.11 46.37
CA ALA A 77 42.94 2.60 46.38
C ALA A 77 43.53 2.60 47.81
N ARG A 78 44.82 2.25 47.92
CA ARG A 78 45.61 2.53 49.12
C ARG A 78 46.45 3.78 48.92
N SER A 79 46.55 4.56 50.00
CA SER A 79 47.18 5.88 50.05
C SER A 79 48.71 5.80 49.95
N ARG A 80 49.31 6.93 49.55
CA ARG A 80 50.75 7.19 49.67
C ARG A 80 51.21 7.04 51.15
N PRO A 81 52.48 6.69 51.42
CA PRO A 81 53.11 6.98 52.70
C PRO A 81 53.05 8.49 52.98
N SER A 82 52.79 8.89 54.22
CA SER A 82 52.53 10.29 54.62
C SER A 82 53.80 11.05 55.04
N ASP A 83 54.97 10.63 54.58
CA ASP A 83 56.28 11.03 55.14
C ASP A 83 57.29 11.43 54.05
N VAL A 84 56.76 11.92 52.91
CA VAL A 84 57.54 12.50 51.81
C VAL A 84 56.86 13.81 51.41
N VAL A 85 57.56 14.93 51.57
CA VAL A 85 57.11 16.26 51.14
C VAL A 85 57.04 16.31 49.62
N ASP A 86 56.11 17.08 49.04
CA ASP A 86 55.99 17.18 47.58
C ASP A 86 57.29 17.74 46.97
N PRO A 87 57.95 17.03 46.03
CA PRO A 87 59.16 17.53 45.37
C PRO A 87 58.99 18.91 44.74
N LEU A 88 57.76 19.29 44.33
CA LEU A 88 57.47 20.62 43.79
C LEU A 88 57.49 21.70 44.88
N GLU A 89 57.08 21.43 46.12
CA GLU A 89 57.22 22.39 47.22
C GLU A 89 58.70 22.58 47.58
N VAL A 90 59.47 21.49 47.64
CA VAL A 90 60.92 21.53 47.89
C VAL A 90 61.65 22.32 46.79
N LEU A 91 61.37 22.03 45.51
CA LEU A 91 61.95 22.77 44.39
C LEU A 91 61.56 24.25 44.38
N ASN A 92 60.29 24.60 44.69
CA ASN A 92 59.89 26.00 44.77
C ASN A 92 60.53 26.74 45.96
N GLY A 93 60.82 26.04 47.06
CA GLY A 93 61.61 26.58 48.18
C GLY A 93 63.06 26.86 47.81
N ILE A 94 63.70 25.98 47.02
CA ILE A 94 65.10 26.11 46.60
C ILE A 94 65.28 27.15 45.46
N ILE A 95 64.31 27.25 44.54
CA ILE A 95 64.46 28.05 43.29
C ILE A 95 64.15 29.55 43.48
N GLY A 96 63.66 29.98 44.66
CA GLY A 96 63.87 31.34 45.17
C GLY A 96 63.44 32.52 44.27
N LYS A 97 62.35 32.40 43.51
CA LYS A 97 61.92 33.45 42.55
C LYS A 97 61.51 34.76 43.25
N HIS A 98 62.40 35.75 43.23
CA HIS A 98 62.01 37.15 43.41
C HIS A 98 61.05 37.60 42.28
N LYS A 99 60.09 38.47 42.63
CA LYS A 99 58.97 38.86 41.75
C LYS A 99 59.35 39.99 40.77
N GLY A 100 58.73 39.93 39.58
CA GLY A 100 58.75 40.97 38.55
C GLY A 100 59.55 40.56 37.31
N GLY A 101 59.05 40.70 36.08
CA GLY A 101 57.71 41.14 35.66
C GLY A 101 57.56 41.05 34.13
N THR A 102 56.36 41.29 33.61
CA THR A 102 56.02 41.50 32.17
C THR A 102 56.64 40.53 31.15
N SER A 103 55.84 39.57 30.70
CA SER A 103 56.03 38.90 29.41
C SER A 103 55.64 39.82 28.25
N ASP A 104 56.35 39.75 27.12
CA ASP A 104 55.85 40.21 25.82
C ASP A 104 56.60 39.54 24.65
N ALA A 105 56.00 39.59 23.45
CA ALA A 105 56.56 39.26 22.13
C ALA A 105 57.06 37.82 21.83
N ASP A 106 56.14 37.03 21.27
CA ASP A 106 56.19 36.47 19.89
C ASP A 106 57.38 35.66 19.29
N ALA A 107 56.93 34.68 18.50
CA ALA A 107 57.51 34.14 17.25
C ALA A 107 58.68 33.11 17.31
N PRO A 108 58.84 32.25 16.28
CA PRO A 108 59.65 31.03 16.35
C PRO A 108 60.77 30.94 15.27
N ILE A 109 61.41 29.76 15.20
CA ILE A 109 62.32 29.28 14.12
C ILE A 109 63.75 29.85 14.18
N GLN A 110 64.76 29.02 14.49
CA GLN A 110 65.55 28.24 13.51
C GLN A 110 66.65 27.42 14.24
N ALA A 111 67.26 26.44 13.56
CA ALA A 111 68.33 25.60 14.13
C ALA A 111 69.71 25.98 13.57
N ALA A 112 70.76 25.84 14.39
CA ALA A 112 72.16 25.86 13.95
C ALA A 112 73.04 25.05 14.90
N GLU A 113 73.86 24.15 14.36
CA GLU A 113 74.91 23.44 15.10
C GLU A 113 76.20 24.27 15.15
N VAL A 114 76.89 24.33 16.29
CA VAL A 114 78.32 24.68 16.35
C VAL A 114 79.04 23.85 17.41
N LYS A 115 79.98 22.99 17.00
CA LYS A 115 80.98 22.38 17.89
C LYS A 115 82.18 23.32 18.08
N PRO A 116 82.67 23.55 19.31
CA PRO A 116 84.05 24.00 19.54
C PRO A 116 85.04 22.87 19.25
N THR A 117 86.29 23.21 18.92
CA THR A 117 87.35 22.23 18.63
C THR A 117 88.67 22.56 19.33
N ARG A 118 89.39 21.50 19.73
CA ARG A 118 90.86 21.40 19.93
C ARG A 118 91.52 22.16 21.10
N LEU A 119 92.20 21.38 21.95
CA LEU A 119 93.41 21.70 22.73
C LEU A 119 94.22 20.37 22.73
N VAL A 120 95.21 20.19 21.84
CA VAL A 120 96.63 20.62 21.92
C VAL A 120 97.42 19.87 23.00
N GLU A 121 98.54 19.28 22.57
CA GLU A 121 99.36 18.31 23.31
C GLU A 121 100.61 18.97 23.95
N THR A 122 101.38 18.15 24.67
CA THR A 122 102.71 18.41 25.27
C THR A 122 102.80 19.36 26.47
N ILE A 123 103.46 18.86 27.52
CA ILE A 123 104.19 19.63 28.53
C ILE A 123 105.62 19.04 28.53
N GLU A 124 106.64 19.88 28.56
CA GLU A 124 108.03 19.46 28.38
C GLU A 124 108.65 18.88 29.67
N PHE A 125 109.25 17.69 29.58
CA PHE A 125 110.21 17.21 30.57
C PHE A 125 111.61 17.65 30.11
N GLY A 126 112.21 18.62 30.82
CA GLY A 126 113.42 19.34 30.39
C GLY A 126 114.71 18.52 30.40
N ASN A 127 114.88 17.63 29.40
CA ASN A 127 116.10 16.89 29.09
C ASN A 127 116.72 16.08 30.25
N LEU A 128 115.86 15.45 31.06
CA LEU A 128 116.23 14.42 32.05
C LEU A 128 115.26 13.24 31.94
N SER A 129 115.75 12.02 32.13
CA SER A 129 114.87 10.84 32.11
C SER A 129 114.10 10.67 33.42
N LEU A 130 112.98 9.96 33.38
CA LEU A 130 112.09 9.79 34.55
C LEU A 130 112.78 9.04 35.71
N GLU A 131 113.78 8.21 35.41
CA GLU A 131 114.53 7.41 36.39
C GLU A 131 115.65 8.24 37.07
N GLU A 132 116.16 9.28 36.41
CA GLU A 132 117.15 10.22 36.95
C GLU A 132 116.54 11.27 37.89
N PHE A 133 115.23 11.50 37.81
CA PHE A 133 114.51 12.41 38.72
C PHE A 133 114.16 11.77 40.07
N VAL A 134 114.00 10.44 40.11
CA VAL A 134 113.55 9.68 41.29
C VAL A 134 114.71 9.23 42.20
N THR A 135 115.95 9.28 41.71
CA THR A 135 117.13 8.61 42.31
C THR A 135 118.06 9.53 43.10
N LYS A 136 117.59 10.69 43.59
CA LYS A 136 118.43 11.70 44.26
C LYS A 136 118.01 11.99 45.71
N GLU A 137 118.69 11.34 46.65
CA GLU A 137 118.51 11.53 48.10
C GLU A 137 119.21 12.81 48.64
N ASP A 138 118.91 13.14 49.90
CA ASP A 138 119.15 14.43 50.58
C ASP A 138 120.60 14.77 50.96
N GLU A 139 120.87 16.07 51.19
CA GLU A 139 121.58 16.59 52.36
C GLU A 139 121.27 18.10 52.57
N PRO A 140 121.26 18.65 53.80
CA PRO A 140 120.46 19.83 54.15
C PRO A 140 121.26 21.14 54.31
N ARG A 141 120.55 22.28 54.51
CA ARG A 141 121.13 23.48 55.14
C ARG A 141 120.14 24.44 55.83
N ARG A 142 120.27 24.50 57.15
CA ARG A 142 120.00 25.63 58.08
C ARG A 142 118.56 26.13 58.28
N ILE A 143 118.14 26.05 59.54
CA ILE A 143 117.00 26.73 60.16
C ILE A 143 117.24 28.25 60.20
N ALA A 144 116.19 29.04 59.96
CA ALA A 144 116.05 30.43 60.41
C ALA A 144 114.57 30.72 60.71
N ASN A 145 114.28 31.35 61.86
CA ASN A 145 112.91 31.64 62.29
C ASN A 145 112.37 32.95 61.68
N THR A 146 111.06 33.04 61.44
CA THR A 146 110.33 34.32 61.43
C THR A 146 108.83 34.08 61.69
N ASP A 147 108.21 34.94 62.49
CA ASP A 147 106.81 34.79 62.92
C ASP A 147 105.81 35.22 61.84
N ALA A 148 104.93 34.30 61.44
CA ALA A 148 103.77 34.59 60.56
C ALA A 148 102.52 33.72 60.85
N GLY A 149 102.48 33.02 61.99
CA GLY A 149 101.43 32.01 62.26
C GLY A 149 100.14 32.53 62.91
N ALA A 150 100.16 33.68 63.58
CA ALA A 150 99.14 34.03 64.57
C ALA A 150 97.85 34.69 64.02
N GLN A 151 97.83 35.20 62.79
CA GLN A 151 96.64 35.84 62.20
C GLN A 151 95.91 34.96 61.17
N THR A 152 96.62 34.01 60.55
CA THR A 152 96.06 33.14 59.50
C THR A 152 95.13 32.07 60.07
N ILE A 153 95.38 31.62 61.31
CA ILE A 153 94.64 30.49 61.92
C ILE A 153 93.20 30.87 62.29
N GLU A 154 92.98 32.01 62.97
CA GLU A 154 91.62 32.49 63.28
C GLU A 154 90.77 32.69 62.01
N GLN A 155 91.40 33.08 60.91
CA GLN A 155 90.72 33.28 59.64
C GLN A 155 90.40 31.94 58.95
N PHE A 156 91.27 30.94 59.07
CA PHE A 156 91.03 29.58 58.55
C PHE A 156 89.93 28.85 59.35
N GLU A 157 89.91 28.96 60.68
CA GLU A 157 88.84 28.39 61.52
C GLU A 157 87.46 28.97 61.16
N LYS A 158 87.40 30.26 60.80
CA LYS A 158 86.16 30.97 60.44
C LYS A 158 85.64 30.64 59.03
N GLU A 159 86.44 30.01 58.19
CA GLU A 159 86.04 29.54 56.86
C GLU A 159 85.91 28.02 56.76
N ARG A 160 86.56 27.26 57.66
CA ARG A 160 86.40 25.80 57.81
C ARG A 160 84.93 25.39 57.77
N ASP A 161 84.08 26.05 58.53
CA ASP A 161 82.67 25.68 58.66
C ASP A 161 81.89 25.91 57.35
N LYS A 162 82.25 26.94 56.55
CA LYS A 162 81.70 27.12 55.19
C LYS A 162 82.15 26.01 54.23
N PHE A 163 83.39 25.56 54.34
CA PHE A 163 83.90 24.44 53.54
C PHE A 163 83.28 23.09 53.98
N GLN A 164 82.97 22.94 55.27
CA GLN A 164 82.22 21.80 55.81
C GLN A 164 80.79 21.78 55.25
N ASP A 165 80.08 22.91 55.29
CA ASP A 165 78.74 23.06 54.71
C ASP A 165 78.75 22.80 53.18
N LEU A 166 79.74 23.35 52.46
CA LEU A 166 79.90 23.12 51.02
C LEU A 166 80.17 21.63 50.70
N HIS A 167 80.98 20.95 51.50
CA HIS A 167 81.26 19.53 51.33
C HIS A 167 80.02 18.66 51.61
N SER A 168 79.22 19.02 52.62
CA SER A 168 77.91 18.40 52.88
C SER A 168 76.90 18.66 51.75
N ALA A 169 76.90 19.86 51.15
CA ALA A 169 76.06 20.15 49.99
C ALA A 169 76.47 19.36 48.74
N ILE A 170 77.79 19.23 48.48
CA ILE A 170 78.30 18.44 47.35
C ILE A 170 77.98 16.95 47.51
N THR A 171 78.17 16.37 48.70
CA THR A 171 77.78 14.97 48.95
C THR A 171 76.28 14.74 48.84
N GLY A 172 75.44 15.71 49.24
CA GLY A 172 74.00 15.69 48.97
C GLY A 172 73.67 15.69 47.46
N CYS A 173 74.39 16.46 46.65
CA CYS A 173 74.25 16.45 45.19
C CYS A 173 74.70 15.12 44.55
N ASP A 174 75.77 14.50 45.06
CA ASP A 174 76.22 13.18 44.58
C ASP A 174 75.19 12.08 44.86
N ASP A 175 74.56 12.07 46.04
CA ASP A 175 73.55 11.07 46.38
C ASP A 175 72.24 11.26 45.60
N VAL A 176 71.83 12.51 45.34
CA VAL A 176 70.75 12.80 44.38
C VAL A 176 71.11 12.32 42.97
N SER A 177 72.36 12.54 42.53
CA SER A 177 72.82 12.12 41.20
C SER A 177 72.81 10.60 41.03
N LYS A 178 73.27 9.84 42.03
CA LYS A 178 73.16 8.37 42.08
C LYS A 178 71.71 7.90 42.02
N SER A 179 70.80 8.59 42.71
CA SER A 179 69.37 8.25 42.66
C SER A 179 68.79 8.48 41.26
N VAL A 180 69.19 9.54 40.56
CA VAL A 180 68.76 9.80 39.16
C VAL A 180 69.36 8.78 38.20
N GLU A 181 70.64 8.43 38.36
CA GLU A 181 71.31 7.38 37.57
C GLU A 181 70.59 6.03 37.71
N MET A 182 70.26 5.63 38.95
CA MET A 182 69.49 4.42 39.24
C MET A 182 68.11 4.44 38.57
N TYR A 183 67.35 5.54 38.72
CA TYR A 183 66.04 5.68 38.06
C TYR A 183 66.11 5.65 36.53
N MET A 184 67.17 6.21 35.93
CA MET A 184 67.36 6.16 34.47
C MET A 184 67.76 4.75 34.00
N GLY A 185 68.56 4.02 34.78
CA GLY A 185 68.88 2.62 34.52
C GLY A 185 67.65 1.72 34.58
N ASP A 186 66.83 1.84 35.64
CA ASP A 186 65.57 1.11 35.79
C ASP A 186 64.59 1.44 34.65
N PHE A 187 64.41 2.72 34.32
CA PHE A 187 63.56 3.15 33.21
C PHE A 187 64.05 2.62 31.86
N GLN A 188 65.36 2.58 31.60
CA GLN A 188 65.92 2.00 30.38
C GLN A 188 65.68 0.49 30.29
N ASN A 189 65.75 -0.23 31.43
CA ASN A 189 65.43 -1.65 31.50
C ASN A 189 63.93 -1.93 31.25
N GLU A 190 63.02 -1.13 31.84
CA GLU A 190 61.58 -1.22 31.57
C GLU A 190 61.26 -0.95 30.09
N LEU A 191 61.88 0.08 29.49
CA LEU A 191 61.66 0.41 28.07
C LEU A 191 62.18 -0.69 27.14
N GLY A 192 63.28 -1.36 27.50
CA GLY A 192 63.77 -2.56 26.82
C GLY A 192 62.78 -3.73 26.90
N ALA A 193 62.25 -4.01 28.09
CA ALA A 193 61.27 -5.07 28.31
C ALA A 193 59.97 -4.83 27.52
N VAL A 194 59.41 -3.61 27.60
CA VAL A 194 58.20 -3.21 26.86
C VAL A 194 58.42 -3.27 25.35
N SER A 195 59.60 -2.89 24.85
CA SER A 195 59.93 -3.00 23.43
C SER A 195 59.92 -4.46 22.95
N ALA A 196 60.49 -5.38 23.73
CA ALA A 196 60.48 -6.81 23.44
C ALA A 196 59.06 -7.39 23.48
N GLU A 197 58.22 -7.01 24.46
CA GLU A 197 56.82 -7.43 24.48
C GLU A 197 56.06 -6.95 23.24
N ILE A 198 56.25 -5.70 22.81
CA ILE A 198 55.65 -5.15 21.60
C ILE A 198 56.10 -5.93 20.35
N GLU A 199 57.38 -6.27 20.22
CA GLU A 199 57.90 -7.06 19.10
C GLU A 199 57.28 -8.47 19.04
N THR A 200 57.14 -9.15 20.20
CA THR A 200 56.48 -10.46 20.26
C THR A 200 54.99 -10.38 19.91
N LEU A 201 54.29 -9.33 20.35
CA LEU A 201 52.88 -9.08 20.04
C LEU A 201 52.67 -8.76 18.55
N GLN A 202 53.53 -7.94 17.94
CA GLN A 202 53.49 -7.67 16.50
C GLN A 202 53.73 -8.94 15.69
N THR A 203 54.77 -9.71 16.03
CA THR A 203 55.07 -11.00 15.38
C THR A 203 53.89 -11.97 15.46
N ARG A 204 53.26 -12.08 16.64
CA ARG A 204 52.07 -12.92 16.85
C ARG A 204 50.84 -12.40 16.08
N SER A 205 50.68 -11.10 15.95
CA SER A 205 49.61 -10.48 15.15
C SER A 205 49.77 -10.77 13.66
N VAL A 206 50.99 -10.70 13.12
CA VAL A 206 51.29 -11.03 11.72
C VAL A 206 50.99 -12.51 11.44
N GLN A 207 51.40 -13.42 12.33
CA GLN A 207 51.09 -14.85 12.22
C GLN A 207 49.58 -15.12 12.24
N LEU A 208 48.83 -14.51 13.17
CA LEU A 208 47.38 -14.68 13.26
C LEU A 208 46.64 -14.13 12.02
N ASN A 209 47.08 -12.99 11.47
CA ASN A 209 46.54 -12.46 10.21
C ASN A 209 46.79 -13.43 9.04
N ALA A 210 48.00 -13.98 8.92
CA ALA A 210 48.31 -14.96 7.88
C ALA A 210 47.48 -16.26 8.02
N MET A 211 47.20 -16.72 9.25
CA MET A 211 46.31 -17.86 9.49
C MET A 211 44.84 -17.55 9.14
N LEU A 212 44.37 -16.32 9.45
CA LEU A 212 43.03 -15.86 9.12
C LEU A 212 42.83 -15.72 7.61
N GLU A 213 43.81 -15.16 6.89
CA GLU A 213 43.77 -15.00 5.44
C GLU A 213 43.82 -16.35 4.71
N ASN A 214 44.69 -17.27 5.15
CA ASN A 214 44.69 -18.65 4.66
C ASN A 214 43.34 -19.34 4.88
N ARG A 215 42.73 -19.16 6.07
CA ARG A 215 41.38 -19.69 6.35
C ARG A 215 40.35 -19.07 5.42
N ARG A 216 40.35 -17.75 5.21
CA ARG A 216 39.41 -17.06 4.31
C ARG A 216 39.53 -17.55 2.87
N ASN A 217 40.75 -17.81 2.39
CA ASN A 217 40.99 -18.35 1.04
C ASN A 217 40.48 -19.79 0.90
N VAL A 218 40.67 -20.64 1.93
CA VAL A 218 40.09 -22.00 1.96
C VAL A 218 38.56 -21.95 2.04
N GLU A 219 38.00 -21.02 2.81
CA GLU A 219 36.56 -20.82 2.98
C GLU A 219 35.90 -20.32 1.68
N GLN A 220 36.56 -19.42 0.93
CA GLN A 220 36.13 -18.98 -0.41
C GLN A 220 36.13 -20.12 -1.46
N LEU A 221 36.99 -21.12 -1.33
CA LEU A 221 37.10 -22.24 -2.28
C LEU A 221 36.20 -23.42 -1.92
N LEU A 222 36.15 -23.81 -0.63
CA LEU A 222 35.38 -24.97 -0.18
C LEU A 222 33.95 -24.63 0.23
N GLY A 223 33.69 -23.42 0.74
CA GLY A 223 32.37 -22.98 1.19
C GLY A 223 31.30 -23.15 0.10
N PRO A 224 31.45 -22.53 -1.10
CA PRO A 224 30.50 -22.68 -2.18
C PRO A 224 30.28 -24.14 -2.62
N ALA A 225 31.37 -24.93 -2.69
CA ALA A 225 31.31 -26.33 -3.11
C ALA A 225 30.57 -27.24 -2.11
N VAL A 226 30.67 -26.93 -0.80
CA VAL A 226 29.95 -27.65 0.26
C VAL A 226 28.49 -27.18 0.33
N GLU A 227 28.25 -25.86 0.30
CA GLU A 227 26.90 -25.29 0.36
C GLU A 227 26.00 -25.77 -0.79
N GLU A 228 26.57 -25.97 -1.98
CA GLU A 228 25.83 -26.42 -3.17
C GLU A 228 25.38 -27.89 -3.10
N ILE A 229 26.11 -28.74 -2.39
CA ILE A 229 25.77 -30.17 -2.18
C ILE A 229 24.96 -30.36 -0.89
N SER A 230 25.10 -29.45 0.09
CA SER A 230 24.41 -29.52 1.37
C SER A 230 22.91 -29.18 1.28
N ILE A 231 22.11 -29.84 2.11
CA ILE A 231 20.69 -29.51 2.33
C ILE A 231 20.49 -29.32 3.83
N SER A 232 19.82 -28.24 4.21
CA SER A 232 19.60 -27.90 5.62
C SER A 232 18.80 -28.99 6.34
N PRO A 233 19.32 -29.62 7.42
CA PRO A 233 18.56 -30.60 8.20
C PRO A 233 17.25 -30.06 8.79
N ARG A 234 17.16 -28.73 8.96
CA ARG A 234 15.93 -28.02 9.33
C ARG A 234 14.88 -28.05 8.22
N ALA A 235 15.29 -27.87 6.96
CA ALA A 235 14.39 -27.96 5.81
C ALA A 235 13.85 -29.39 5.65
N VAL A 236 14.71 -30.41 5.79
CA VAL A 236 14.31 -31.84 5.73
C VAL A 236 13.25 -32.16 6.79
N ARG A 237 13.46 -31.75 8.06
CA ARG A 237 12.47 -31.93 9.13
C ARG A 237 11.17 -31.17 8.87
N LEU A 238 11.25 -29.95 8.35
CA LEU A 238 10.06 -29.16 8.02
C LEU A 238 9.22 -29.82 6.92
N ILE A 239 9.85 -30.37 5.88
CA ILE A 239 9.16 -31.10 4.81
C ILE A 239 8.51 -32.39 5.35
N ALA A 240 9.23 -33.16 6.15
CA ALA A 240 8.78 -34.46 6.67
C ALA A 240 7.65 -34.36 7.71
N GLU A 241 7.82 -33.49 8.73
CA GLU A 241 6.99 -33.45 9.94
C GLU A 241 6.24 -32.13 10.11
N GLY A 242 6.71 -31.04 9.49
CA GLY A 242 6.18 -29.69 9.69
C GLY A 242 4.78 -29.47 9.11
N PRO A 243 4.03 -28.47 9.62
CA PRO A 243 2.80 -28.00 9.01
C PRO A 243 3.09 -27.36 7.65
N ILE A 244 2.11 -27.36 6.74
CA ILE A 244 2.21 -26.69 5.44
C ILE A 244 1.86 -25.21 5.65
N ASP A 245 2.91 -24.39 5.76
CA ASP A 245 2.87 -22.94 5.88
C ASP A 245 3.80 -22.28 4.83
N GLU A 246 3.98 -20.96 4.88
CA GLU A 246 4.89 -20.25 3.96
C GLU A 246 6.36 -20.67 4.12
N ASN A 247 6.76 -21.15 5.31
CA ASN A 247 8.11 -21.64 5.56
C ASN A 247 8.31 -23.02 4.92
N TRP A 248 7.27 -23.86 4.91
CA TRP A 248 7.23 -25.15 4.20
C TRP A 248 7.40 -24.95 2.69
N VAL A 249 6.73 -23.97 2.09
CA VAL A 249 6.91 -23.63 0.66
C VAL A 249 8.32 -23.12 0.38
N LYS A 250 8.88 -22.27 1.25
CA LYS A 250 10.29 -21.81 1.13
C LYS A 250 11.27 -22.99 1.19
N ALA A 251 11.08 -23.93 2.12
CA ALA A 251 11.90 -25.14 2.23
C ALA A 251 11.72 -26.10 1.03
N LEU A 252 10.51 -26.20 0.45
CA LEU A 252 10.29 -26.95 -0.78
C LEU A 252 11.08 -26.34 -1.95
N ASN A 253 11.02 -25.01 -2.11
CA ASN A 253 11.72 -24.31 -3.19
C ASN A 253 13.25 -24.31 -3.00
N GLU A 254 13.74 -24.25 -1.75
CA GLU A 254 15.15 -24.51 -1.39
C GLU A 254 15.57 -25.94 -1.78
N MET A 255 14.74 -26.95 -1.48
CA MET A 255 15.01 -28.33 -1.84
C MET A 255 14.97 -28.58 -3.36
N ASP A 256 13.99 -28.04 -4.09
CA ASP A 256 13.84 -28.22 -5.55
C ASP A 256 15.02 -27.59 -6.29
N THR A 257 15.41 -26.36 -5.93
CA THR A 257 16.59 -25.70 -6.51
C THR A 257 17.88 -26.47 -6.24
N ARG A 258 18.18 -26.83 -4.99
CA ARG A 258 19.37 -27.63 -4.64
C ARG A 258 19.38 -28.99 -5.35
N ALA A 259 18.23 -29.67 -5.44
CA ALA A 259 18.13 -30.95 -6.16
C ALA A 259 18.48 -30.80 -7.64
N THR A 260 17.99 -29.76 -8.33
CA THR A 260 18.34 -29.52 -9.74
C THR A 260 19.82 -29.17 -9.94
N SER A 261 20.45 -28.41 -9.03
CA SER A 261 21.90 -28.16 -9.07
C SER A 261 22.72 -29.46 -8.93
N ILE A 262 22.32 -30.33 -8.02
CA ILE A 262 22.98 -31.62 -7.76
C ILE A 262 22.82 -32.56 -8.99
N GLU A 263 21.60 -32.69 -9.53
CA GLU A 263 21.32 -33.49 -10.73
C GLU A 263 22.07 -32.97 -11.98
N ALA A 264 22.17 -31.64 -12.14
CA ALA A 264 22.97 -31.04 -13.20
C ALA A 264 24.48 -31.34 -13.05
N LYS A 265 25.02 -31.34 -11.82
CA LYS A 265 26.44 -31.64 -11.58
C LYS A 265 26.82 -33.10 -11.79
N VAL A 266 25.93 -34.07 -11.48
CA VAL A 266 26.11 -35.49 -11.87
C VAL A 266 26.34 -35.63 -13.37
N THR A 267 25.70 -34.79 -14.18
CA THR A 267 25.80 -34.78 -15.65
C THR A 267 27.05 -34.03 -16.16
N SER A 268 27.64 -33.15 -15.35
CA SER A 268 28.66 -32.16 -15.77
C SER A 268 30.06 -32.42 -15.21
N SER A 269 30.19 -33.29 -14.21
CA SER A 269 31.45 -33.62 -13.54
C SER A 269 31.38 -35.05 -13.00
N GLY A 270 32.46 -35.82 -13.16
CA GLY A 270 32.51 -37.22 -12.71
C GLY A 270 32.12 -37.35 -11.24
N SER A 271 31.35 -38.39 -10.90
CA SER A 271 30.65 -38.46 -9.62
C SER A 271 31.60 -38.42 -8.42
N ALA A 272 31.54 -37.31 -7.68
CA ALA A 272 32.07 -37.28 -6.32
C ALA A 272 31.19 -38.19 -5.45
N LYS A 273 31.81 -39.06 -4.65
CA LYS A 273 31.10 -40.02 -3.80
C LYS A 273 30.02 -39.38 -2.91
N SER A 274 30.28 -38.16 -2.42
CA SER A 274 29.33 -37.36 -1.64
C SER A 274 28.02 -37.03 -2.38
N VAL A 275 28.00 -37.06 -3.71
CA VAL A 275 26.80 -36.88 -4.52
C VAL A 275 26.04 -38.21 -4.66
N GLU A 276 26.76 -39.32 -4.87
CA GLU A 276 26.18 -40.68 -4.91
C GLU A 276 25.46 -41.04 -3.60
N ASP A 277 26.07 -40.68 -2.46
CA ASP A 277 25.48 -40.89 -1.12
C ASP A 277 24.21 -40.02 -0.87
N VAL A 278 24.04 -38.87 -1.55
CA VAL A 278 22.95 -37.90 -1.33
C VAL A 278 21.74 -38.11 -2.26
N LEU A 279 21.96 -38.58 -3.50
CA LEU A 279 20.89 -38.86 -4.47
C LEU A 279 19.73 -39.75 -3.95
N PRO A 280 19.94 -40.86 -3.22
CA PRO A 280 18.84 -41.67 -2.71
C PRO A 280 18.03 -40.92 -1.63
N LEU A 281 18.69 -40.15 -0.77
CA LEU A 281 18.03 -39.34 0.26
C LEU A 281 17.16 -38.24 -0.35
N LEU A 282 17.66 -37.57 -1.39
CA LEU A 282 16.88 -36.63 -2.21
C LEU A 282 15.62 -37.29 -2.81
N SER A 283 15.76 -38.50 -3.34
CA SER A 283 14.63 -39.26 -3.90
C SER A 283 13.53 -39.51 -2.87
N ASP A 284 13.90 -39.89 -1.65
CA ASP A 284 12.93 -40.20 -0.59
C ASP A 284 12.28 -38.95 0.02
N ILE A 285 13.02 -37.85 0.16
CA ILE A 285 12.43 -36.55 0.57
C ILE A 285 11.46 -36.05 -0.52
N ARG A 286 11.81 -36.17 -1.81
CA ARG A 286 10.93 -35.82 -2.95
C ARG A 286 9.65 -36.66 -2.95
N LYS A 287 9.71 -37.97 -2.66
CA LYS A 287 8.53 -38.84 -2.45
C LYS A 287 7.68 -38.37 -1.26
N LYS A 288 8.30 -38.04 -0.13
CA LYS A 288 7.59 -37.57 1.07
C LYS A 288 6.88 -36.23 0.84
N ALA A 289 7.52 -35.30 0.13
CA ALA A 289 6.90 -34.04 -0.28
C ALA A 289 5.64 -34.27 -1.14
N VAL A 290 5.70 -35.17 -2.13
CA VAL A 290 4.54 -35.56 -2.97
C VAL A 290 3.40 -36.16 -2.15
N GLU A 291 3.69 -37.02 -1.17
CA GLU A 291 2.70 -37.58 -0.24
C GLU A 291 2.00 -36.47 0.58
N ARG A 292 2.78 -35.58 1.20
CA ARG A 292 2.27 -34.47 2.03
C ARG A 292 1.42 -33.48 1.22
N ILE A 293 1.86 -33.14 0.00
CA ILE A 293 1.14 -32.24 -0.92
C ILE A 293 -0.17 -32.87 -1.38
N ARG A 294 -0.17 -34.15 -1.79
CA ARG A 294 -1.37 -34.89 -2.18
C ARG A 294 -2.44 -34.83 -1.08
N ASP A 295 -2.05 -35.18 0.15
CA ASP A 295 -3.01 -35.27 1.26
C ASP A 295 -3.54 -33.89 1.67
N TYR A 296 -2.70 -32.85 1.60
CA TYR A 296 -3.15 -31.47 1.77
C TYR A 296 -4.16 -31.04 0.70
N LEU A 297 -3.84 -31.17 -0.58
CA LEU A 297 -4.73 -30.77 -1.68
C LEU A 297 -6.06 -31.54 -1.64
N VAL A 298 -6.01 -32.86 -1.41
CA VAL A 298 -7.22 -33.69 -1.24
C VAL A 298 -8.02 -33.26 -0.01
N SER A 299 -7.39 -32.85 1.09
CA SER A 299 -8.11 -32.32 2.26
C SER A 299 -8.83 -31.00 1.99
N GLN A 300 -8.23 -30.07 1.24
CA GLN A 300 -8.89 -28.81 0.88
C GLN A 300 -10.02 -29.02 -0.15
N ILE A 301 -9.83 -29.92 -1.14
CA ILE A 301 -10.90 -30.31 -2.07
C ILE A 301 -12.08 -30.97 -1.32
N ARG A 302 -11.80 -31.77 -0.29
CA ARG A 302 -12.87 -32.30 0.59
C ARG A 302 -13.55 -31.20 1.40
N ALA A 303 -12.84 -30.18 1.86
CA ALA A 303 -13.43 -29.05 2.58
C ALA A 303 -14.43 -28.24 1.73
N LEU A 304 -14.18 -28.09 0.42
CA LEU A 304 -15.11 -27.46 -0.54
C LEU A 304 -16.47 -28.20 -0.65
N ARG A 305 -16.57 -29.44 -0.19
CA ARG A 305 -17.83 -30.23 -0.18
C ARG A 305 -18.65 -30.07 1.10
N SER A 306 -18.14 -29.36 2.10
CA SER A 306 -18.86 -29.14 3.36
C SER A 306 -19.98 -28.10 3.19
N PRO A 307 -21.16 -28.29 3.82
CA PRO A 307 -22.21 -27.29 3.79
C PRO A 307 -21.78 -26.03 4.56
N ASN A 308 -22.30 -24.87 4.14
CA ASN A 308 -22.12 -23.57 4.79
C ASN A 308 -20.69 -22.99 4.78
N ILE A 309 -19.76 -23.52 3.96
CA ILE A 309 -18.48 -22.83 3.69
C ILE A 309 -18.51 -22.15 2.32
N ASN A 310 -18.11 -20.87 2.30
CA ASN A 310 -17.87 -20.11 1.08
C ASN A 310 -16.61 -20.65 0.38
N ALA A 311 -16.80 -21.27 -0.79
CA ALA A 311 -15.73 -21.90 -1.57
C ALA A 311 -14.60 -20.92 -1.93
N GLN A 312 -14.93 -19.66 -2.19
CA GLN A 312 -13.98 -18.62 -2.60
C GLN A 312 -12.94 -18.31 -1.50
N ILE A 313 -13.31 -18.48 -0.23
CA ILE A 313 -12.39 -18.31 0.90
C ILE A 313 -11.36 -19.45 0.95
N ILE A 314 -11.78 -20.70 0.74
CA ILE A 314 -10.85 -21.85 0.66
C ILE A 314 -9.96 -21.72 -0.58
N GLN A 315 -10.53 -21.39 -1.74
CA GLN A 315 -9.81 -21.15 -2.99
C GLN A 315 -8.67 -20.15 -2.78
N GLN A 316 -8.96 -18.94 -2.29
CA GLN A 316 -7.97 -17.90 -2.09
C GLN A 316 -6.98 -18.22 -0.95
N GLN A 317 -7.47 -18.48 0.26
CA GLN A 317 -6.59 -18.58 1.44
C GLN A 317 -5.79 -19.89 1.52
N ARG A 318 -6.23 -20.97 0.85
CA ARG A 318 -5.66 -22.32 1.04
C ARG A 318 -5.22 -23.03 -0.24
N LEU A 319 -5.68 -22.60 -1.41
CA LEU A 319 -5.21 -23.14 -2.70
C LEU A 319 -4.31 -22.12 -3.41
N VAL A 320 -4.80 -20.93 -3.76
CA VAL A 320 -4.00 -19.87 -4.44
C VAL A 320 -2.75 -19.51 -3.64
N LYS A 321 -2.87 -19.26 -2.33
CA LYS A 321 -1.73 -18.98 -1.44
C LYS A 321 -0.62 -20.06 -1.48
N PHE A 322 -0.96 -21.27 -1.93
CA PHE A 322 -0.07 -22.43 -1.99
C PHE A 322 0.03 -23.02 -3.41
N LYS A 323 -0.16 -22.18 -4.46
CA LYS A 323 -0.12 -22.61 -5.88
C LYS A 323 1.20 -23.29 -6.29
N ASP A 324 2.31 -22.91 -5.68
CA ASP A 324 3.63 -23.56 -5.86
C ASP A 324 3.59 -25.08 -5.61
N LEU A 325 2.74 -25.56 -4.68
CA LEU A 325 2.58 -26.99 -4.40
C LEU A 325 2.03 -27.75 -5.61
N TYR A 326 1.14 -27.13 -6.38
CA TYR A 326 0.60 -27.71 -7.61
C TYR A 326 1.65 -27.67 -8.73
N SER A 327 2.38 -26.56 -8.87
CA SER A 327 3.50 -26.43 -9.82
C SER A 327 4.57 -27.50 -9.60
N PHE A 328 4.97 -27.75 -8.35
CA PHE A 328 5.92 -28.80 -7.97
C PHE A 328 5.39 -30.22 -8.28
N LEU A 329 4.12 -30.48 -7.94
CA LEU A 329 3.48 -31.78 -8.22
C LEU A 329 3.37 -32.04 -9.73
N SER A 330 3.05 -31.00 -10.50
CA SER A 330 2.93 -31.05 -11.97
C SER A 330 4.26 -31.38 -12.66
N ARG A 331 5.40 -30.99 -12.07
CA ARG A 331 6.75 -31.39 -12.54
C ARG A 331 7.08 -32.82 -12.13
N THR A 332 6.86 -33.16 -10.85
CA THR A 332 7.35 -34.41 -10.26
C THR A 332 6.48 -35.63 -10.60
N HIS A 333 5.15 -35.49 -10.67
CA HIS A 333 4.24 -36.61 -10.88
C HIS A 333 2.93 -36.18 -11.59
N PRO A 334 2.96 -36.05 -12.94
CA PRO A 334 1.85 -35.45 -13.70
C PRO A 334 0.53 -36.25 -13.64
N LYS A 335 0.56 -37.58 -13.54
CA LYS A 335 -0.67 -38.40 -13.46
C LYS A 335 -1.53 -38.07 -12.23
N LEU A 336 -0.90 -37.99 -11.05
CA LEU A 336 -1.57 -37.61 -9.80
C LEU A 336 -2.05 -36.15 -9.84
N THR A 337 -1.32 -35.29 -10.56
CA THR A 337 -1.73 -33.91 -10.79
C THR A 337 -3.03 -33.84 -11.60
N GLU A 338 -3.15 -34.65 -12.66
CA GLU A 338 -4.37 -34.78 -13.46
C GLU A 338 -5.55 -35.34 -12.63
N GLU A 339 -5.31 -36.38 -11.82
CA GLU A 339 -6.32 -36.95 -10.91
C GLU A 339 -6.84 -35.92 -9.89
N ILE A 340 -5.96 -35.15 -9.26
CA ILE A 340 -6.32 -34.10 -8.29
C ILE A 340 -7.09 -32.97 -8.99
N THR A 341 -6.63 -32.51 -10.15
CA THR A 341 -7.34 -31.50 -10.95
C THR A 341 -8.72 -31.99 -11.38
N GLN A 342 -8.88 -33.26 -11.75
CA GLN A 342 -10.20 -33.82 -12.08
C GLN A 342 -11.10 -34.00 -10.84
N ALA A 343 -10.53 -34.33 -9.68
CA ALA A 343 -11.26 -34.36 -8.41
C ALA A 343 -11.77 -32.97 -8.00
N TYR A 344 -10.97 -31.92 -8.24
CA TYR A 344 -11.39 -30.53 -8.08
C TYR A 344 -12.54 -30.17 -9.03
N ILE A 345 -12.38 -30.42 -10.33
CA ILE A 345 -13.42 -30.13 -11.36
C ILE A 345 -14.74 -30.83 -11.04
N ASN A 346 -14.69 -32.12 -10.67
CA ASN A 346 -15.88 -32.88 -10.31
C ASN A 346 -16.55 -32.34 -9.04
N THR A 347 -15.76 -31.81 -8.09
CA THR A 347 -16.25 -31.16 -6.87
C THR A 347 -16.94 -29.82 -7.17
N MET A 348 -16.31 -28.95 -7.97
CA MET A 348 -16.91 -27.65 -8.33
C MET A 348 -18.11 -27.79 -9.25
N ARG A 349 -18.10 -28.75 -10.18
CA ARG A 349 -19.28 -29.12 -10.99
C ARG A 349 -20.48 -29.46 -10.11
N TRP A 350 -20.28 -30.26 -9.05
CA TRP A 350 -21.33 -30.59 -8.09
C TRP A 350 -21.75 -29.37 -7.25
N TYR A 351 -20.78 -28.58 -6.76
CA TYR A 351 -21.02 -27.38 -5.94
C TYR A 351 -21.89 -26.36 -6.68
N TYR A 352 -21.47 -25.93 -7.87
CA TYR A 352 -22.21 -24.95 -8.66
C TYR A 352 -23.55 -25.50 -9.14
N SER A 353 -23.62 -26.75 -9.63
CA SER A 353 -24.89 -27.37 -10.03
C SER A 353 -25.91 -27.40 -8.87
N SER A 354 -25.50 -27.85 -7.68
CA SER A 354 -26.39 -27.92 -6.52
C SER A 354 -26.83 -26.53 -6.03
N ASN A 355 -25.93 -25.55 -6.03
CA ASN A 355 -26.24 -24.18 -5.58
C ASN A 355 -27.11 -23.42 -6.59
N PHE A 356 -26.82 -23.49 -7.89
CA PHE A 356 -27.66 -22.88 -8.92
C PHE A 356 -29.04 -23.56 -9.04
N ASN A 357 -29.15 -24.88 -8.82
CA ASN A 357 -30.47 -25.54 -8.75
C ASN A 357 -31.30 -25.05 -7.55
N ARG A 358 -30.67 -24.80 -6.39
CA ARG A 358 -31.37 -24.20 -5.23
C ARG A 358 -31.78 -22.75 -5.49
N TYR A 359 -30.90 -21.97 -6.12
CA TYR A 359 -31.16 -20.58 -6.48
C TYR A 359 -32.27 -20.46 -7.53
N LEU A 360 -32.33 -21.36 -8.52
CA LEU A 360 -33.43 -21.46 -9.48
C LEU A 360 -34.78 -21.68 -8.78
N LEU A 361 -34.87 -22.65 -7.86
CA LEU A 361 -36.08 -22.92 -7.07
C LEU A 361 -36.51 -21.75 -6.15
N ALA A 362 -35.58 -20.85 -5.80
CA ALA A 362 -35.90 -19.60 -5.11
C ALA A 362 -36.39 -18.51 -6.09
N LEU A 363 -35.75 -18.39 -7.27
CA LEU A 363 -36.19 -17.46 -8.32
C LEU A 363 -37.56 -17.83 -8.93
N GLU A 364 -37.94 -19.11 -8.93
CA GLU A 364 -39.29 -19.57 -9.32
C GLU A 364 -40.40 -19.11 -8.35
N LYS A 365 -40.07 -18.65 -7.14
CA LYS A 365 -41.02 -18.06 -6.18
C LYS A 365 -41.30 -16.58 -6.47
N VAL A 366 -40.42 -15.90 -7.21
CA VAL A 366 -40.56 -14.48 -7.57
C VAL A 366 -41.75 -14.34 -8.52
N LYS A 367 -42.73 -13.53 -8.13
CA LYS A 367 -44.00 -13.43 -8.86
C LYS A 367 -43.82 -12.64 -10.15
N VAL A 368 -43.91 -13.31 -11.28
CA VAL A 368 -43.93 -12.66 -12.61
C VAL A 368 -45.36 -12.23 -12.95
N TYR A 369 -45.52 -11.12 -13.68
CA TYR A 369 -46.84 -10.73 -14.21
C TYR A 369 -47.40 -11.83 -15.15
N PRO A 370 -48.65 -12.29 -14.96
CA PRO A 370 -49.26 -13.28 -15.83
C PRO A 370 -49.52 -12.67 -17.21
N SER A 371 -48.94 -13.26 -18.25
CA SER A 371 -49.08 -12.83 -19.65
C SER A 371 -50.28 -13.54 -20.28
N ASP A 372 -51.35 -12.82 -20.63
CA ASP A 372 -52.46 -13.41 -21.38
C ASP A 372 -52.14 -13.45 -22.89
N ARG A 373 -52.67 -14.46 -23.57
CA ARG A 373 -52.66 -14.59 -25.02
C ARG A 373 -53.41 -13.43 -25.72
N ASN A 374 -54.27 -12.73 -24.97
CA ASN A 374 -55.01 -11.55 -25.42
C ASN A 374 -54.27 -10.22 -25.19
N ASP A 375 -53.12 -10.20 -24.50
CA ASP A 375 -52.29 -9.00 -24.29
C ASP A 375 -51.49 -8.61 -25.54
N VAL A 376 -52.21 -8.40 -26.63
CA VAL A 376 -51.74 -7.93 -27.94
C VAL A 376 -52.41 -6.60 -28.26
N LEU A 377 -51.81 -5.77 -29.12
CA LEU A 377 -52.27 -4.39 -29.38
C LEU A 377 -53.80 -4.27 -29.58
N GLY A 378 -54.37 -5.10 -30.47
CA GLY A 378 -55.80 -5.17 -30.79
C GLY A 378 -56.62 -6.12 -29.91
N GLY A 379 -56.15 -6.47 -28.71
CA GLY A 379 -56.90 -7.22 -27.71
C GLY A 379 -57.95 -6.37 -26.99
N ASP A 380 -59.07 -6.98 -26.64
CA ASP A 380 -60.21 -6.32 -25.99
C ASP A 380 -59.90 -5.98 -24.52
N PRO A 381 -59.96 -4.70 -24.09
CA PRO A 381 -59.68 -4.31 -22.72
C PRO A 381 -60.74 -4.76 -21.71
N SER A 382 -61.93 -5.19 -22.14
CA SER A 382 -63.00 -5.64 -21.24
C SER A 382 -62.75 -7.04 -20.67
N THR A 383 -62.14 -7.94 -21.46
CA THR A 383 -61.88 -9.34 -21.06
C THR A 383 -60.88 -9.51 -19.92
N GLN A 384 -60.02 -8.52 -19.66
CA GLN A 384 -59.12 -8.53 -18.49
C GLN A 384 -59.88 -8.46 -17.14
N ARG A 385 -61.18 -8.15 -17.11
CA ARG A 385 -61.98 -8.05 -15.87
C ARG A 385 -62.67 -9.35 -15.44
N THR A 386 -62.61 -10.43 -16.23
CA THR A 386 -63.39 -11.66 -16.00
C THR A 386 -62.57 -12.86 -15.53
N GLY A 387 -61.33 -12.65 -15.06
CA GLY A 387 -60.57 -13.68 -14.33
C GLY A 387 -61.05 -13.83 -12.88
N ASN A 388 -61.32 -15.05 -12.43
CA ASN A 388 -61.87 -15.34 -11.09
C ASN A 388 -60.93 -14.88 -9.95
N PHE A 389 -61.21 -13.73 -9.35
CA PHE A 389 -60.66 -13.31 -8.07
C PHE A 389 -61.75 -13.17 -7.00
N LEU A 390 -61.47 -13.68 -5.80
CA LEU A 390 -62.39 -13.63 -4.66
C LEU A 390 -62.62 -12.17 -4.19
N PRO A 391 -63.86 -11.79 -3.82
CA PRO A 391 -64.16 -10.42 -3.41
C PRO A 391 -63.56 -10.12 -2.02
N GLY A 392 -62.43 -9.44 -1.99
CA GLY A 392 -61.78 -9.01 -0.74
C GLY A 392 -60.37 -8.42 -0.90
N SER A 393 -59.63 -8.77 -1.97
CA SER A 393 -58.30 -8.21 -2.22
C SER A 393 -58.38 -6.83 -2.90
N ARG A 394 -57.61 -5.85 -2.41
CA ARG A 394 -57.43 -4.54 -3.08
C ARG A 394 -56.48 -4.68 -4.27
N PRO A 395 -56.70 -3.98 -5.40
CA PRO A 395 -56.00 -4.25 -6.65
C PRO A 395 -54.57 -3.66 -6.69
N ALA A 396 -53.58 -4.44 -6.27
CA ALA A 396 -52.17 -4.14 -6.53
C ALA A 396 -51.79 -4.27 -8.02
N ALA A 397 -52.59 -4.97 -8.82
CA ALA A 397 -52.35 -5.22 -10.25
C ALA A 397 -52.56 -4.00 -11.17
N ALA A 398 -52.95 -2.84 -10.64
CA ALA A 398 -53.37 -1.67 -11.42
C ALA A 398 -52.24 -0.84 -12.07
N ALA A 399 -50.97 -1.30 -12.01
CA ALA A 399 -49.79 -0.50 -12.34
C ALA A 399 -48.92 -1.04 -13.50
N HIS A 400 -49.23 -2.21 -14.07
CA HIS A 400 -48.44 -2.81 -15.15
C HIS A 400 -49.13 -2.66 -16.52
N ASP A 401 -48.58 -1.81 -17.38
CA ASP A 401 -48.96 -1.68 -18.80
C ASP A 401 -47.91 -2.42 -19.66
N PRO A 402 -48.24 -3.57 -20.28
CA PRO A 402 -47.30 -4.33 -21.10
C PRO A 402 -46.73 -3.55 -22.31
N PHE A 403 -47.39 -2.47 -22.74
CA PHE A 403 -46.97 -1.66 -23.87
C PHE A 403 -46.09 -0.47 -23.45
N SER A 404 -45.90 -0.24 -22.14
CA SER A 404 -45.11 0.88 -21.61
C SER A 404 -43.81 0.40 -20.96
N LEU A 405 -42.70 1.10 -21.27
CA LEU A 405 -41.39 0.75 -20.72
C LEU A 405 -41.27 1.15 -19.23
N GLY A 406 -41.94 2.23 -18.80
CA GLY A 406 -42.00 2.65 -17.39
C GLY A 406 -40.65 2.66 -16.67
N ARG A 407 -40.60 2.07 -15.47
CA ARG A 407 -39.37 1.85 -14.68
C ARG A 407 -38.59 0.59 -15.08
N ARG A 408 -39.04 -0.17 -16.09
CA ARG A 408 -38.38 -1.43 -16.49
C ARG A 408 -37.01 -1.17 -17.13
N ILE A 409 -36.80 0.00 -17.71
CA ILE A 409 -35.50 0.47 -18.19
C ILE A 409 -34.46 0.68 -17.07
N ASP A 410 -34.90 0.92 -15.82
CA ASP A 410 -33.99 1.15 -14.70
C ASP A 410 -33.15 -0.11 -14.42
N ILE A 411 -33.66 -1.29 -14.80
CA ILE A 411 -32.98 -2.60 -14.73
C ILE A 411 -31.73 -2.67 -15.63
N LEU A 412 -31.70 -1.88 -16.71
CA LEU A 412 -30.55 -1.69 -17.62
C LEU A 412 -29.67 -0.49 -17.21
N ARG A 413 -30.26 0.57 -16.64
CA ARG A 413 -29.54 1.81 -16.27
C ARG A 413 -28.89 1.77 -14.88
N THR A 414 -29.35 0.91 -13.97
CA THR A 414 -28.80 0.80 -12.61
C THR A 414 -27.52 -0.02 -12.64
N GLY A 415 -26.38 0.67 -12.72
CA GLY A 415 -25.04 0.08 -12.72
C GLY A 415 -24.81 -0.87 -11.54
N VAL A 416 -24.32 -2.08 -11.85
CA VAL A 416 -23.82 -3.10 -10.92
C VAL A 416 -24.67 -3.35 -9.65
N GLN A 417 -26.00 -3.29 -9.78
CA GLN A 417 -26.87 -3.79 -8.70
C GLN A 417 -26.73 -5.31 -8.58
N MET A 418 -26.06 -5.77 -7.51
CA MET A 418 -25.77 -7.17 -7.19
C MET A 418 -27.01 -8.08 -7.34
N ALA A 419 -26.80 -9.33 -7.76
CA ALA A 419 -27.87 -10.32 -7.86
C ALA A 419 -28.53 -10.60 -6.49
N ILE A 420 -29.85 -10.71 -6.49
CA ILE A 420 -30.68 -10.97 -5.31
C ILE A 420 -30.29 -12.31 -4.67
N SER A 421 -30.28 -12.38 -3.33
CA SER A 421 -30.03 -13.63 -2.60
C SER A 421 -31.20 -14.60 -2.70
N SER A 422 -30.95 -15.92 -2.59
CA SER A 422 -32.03 -16.92 -2.49
C SER A 422 -33.09 -16.54 -1.46
N TYR A 423 -32.68 -16.13 -0.26
CA TYR A 423 -33.59 -15.73 0.83
C TYR A 423 -34.55 -14.60 0.45
N LEU A 424 -34.02 -13.45 0.00
CA LEU A 424 -34.82 -12.32 -0.48
C LEU A 424 -35.70 -12.65 -1.70
N ALA A 425 -35.29 -13.61 -2.56
CA ALA A 425 -36.11 -14.09 -3.67
C ALA A 425 -37.32 -14.94 -3.20
N GLU A 426 -37.23 -15.58 -2.02
CA GLU A 426 -38.37 -16.29 -1.43
C GLU A 426 -39.33 -15.34 -0.66
N GLU A 427 -38.80 -14.27 -0.07
CA GLU A 427 -39.59 -13.28 0.67
C GLU A 427 -40.28 -12.23 -0.22
N ASP A 428 -39.77 -11.98 -1.44
CA ASP A 428 -40.32 -10.94 -2.30
C ASP A 428 -41.75 -11.25 -2.75
N ASN A 429 -42.67 -10.41 -2.29
CA ASN A 429 -44.09 -10.53 -2.57
C ASN A 429 -44.58 -9.65 -3.73
N SER A 430 -43.68 -8.86 -4.32
CA SER A 430 -43.92 -7.94 -5.44
C SER A 430 -44.11 -8.68 -6.76
N PHE A 431 -44.79 -8.03 -7.73
CA PHE A 431 -44.89 -8.54 -9.10
C PHE A 431 -43.86 -7.87 -10.02
N HIS A 432 -43.18 -8.68 -10.82
CA HIS A 432 -42.05 -8.28 -11.67
C HIS A 432 -42.22 -8.70 -13.14
N GLY A 433 -41.51 -8.02 -14.03
CA GLY A 433 -41.35 -8.45 -15.43
C GLY A 433 -40.40 -9.66 -15.56
N ILE A 434 -40.47 -10.39 -16.67
CA ILE A 434 -39.63 -11.58 -16.95
C ILE A 434 -38.12 -11.28 -16.90
N GLU A 435 -37.73 -10.03 -17.13
CA GLU A 435 -36.35 -9.55 -17.08
C GLU A 435 -35.72 -9.61 -15.67
N VAL A 436 -36.52 -9.58 -14.59
CA VAL A 436 -36.00 -9.60 -13.21
C VAL A 436 -35.42 -10.97 -12.83
N PRO A 437 -36.14 -12.11 -12.92
CA PRO A 437 -35.54 -13.42 -12.69
C PRO A 437 -34.43 -13.74 -13.71
N PHE A 438 -34.62 -13.35 -14.98
CA PHE A 438 -33.59 -13.53 -16.02
C PHE A 438 -32.27 -12.79 -15.70
N ARG A 439 -32.33 -11.52 -15.30
CA ARG A 439 -31.16 -10.74 -14.85
C ARG A 439 -30.48 -11.40 -13.66
N ASN A 440 -31.25 -11.76 -12.65
CA ASN A 440 -30.70 -12.27 -11.39
C ASN A 440 -30.03 -13.65 -11.54
N PHE A 441 -30.49 -14.50 -12.46
CA PHE A 441 -29.77 -15.73 -12.81
C PHE A 441 -28.51 -15.45 -13.63
N ASN A 442 -28.59 -14.65 -14.70
CA ASN A 442 -27.47 -14.45 -15.62
C ASN A 442 -26.34 -13.60 -15.02
N LEU A 443 -26.64 -12.57 -14.22
CA LEU A 443 -25.62 -11.78 -13.50
C LEU A 443 -24.84 -12.66 -12.53
N ALA A 444 -25.55 -13.46 -11.72
CA ALA A 444 -24.94 -14.45 -10.84
C ALA A 444 -24.04 -15.44 -11.61
N LEU A 445 -24.51 -15.94 -12.76
CA LEU A 445 -23.74 -16.85 -13.58
C LEU A 445 -22.43 -16.22 -14.10
N VAL A 446 -22.50 -15.00 -14.65
CA VAL A 446 -21.32 -14.25 -15.13
C VAL A 446 -20.29 -14.03 -14.02
N ASP A 447 -20.72 -13.59 -12.83
CA ASP A 447 -19.80 -13.30 -11.72
C ASP A 447 -19.11 -14.57 -11.18
N ASN A 448 -19.81 -15.70 -11.13
CA ASN A 448 -19.22 -16.96 -10.66
C ASN A 448 -18.30 -17.59 -11.71
N ILE A 449 -18.64 -17.52 -13.00
CA ILE A 449 -17.75 -17.97 -14.09
C ILE A 449 -16.49 -17.10 -14.12
N SER A 450 -16.62 -15.79 -13.91
CA SER A 450 -15.47 -14.88 -13.81
C SER A 450 -14.55 -15.30 -12.66
N ALA A 451 -15.09 -15.44 -11.45
CA ALA A 451 -14.31 -15.79 -10.26
C ALA A 451 -13.63 -17.17 -10.36
N GLU A 452 -14.35 -18.18 -10.85
CA GLU A 452 -13.80 -19.53 -11.01
C GLU A 452 -12.73 -19.57 -12.12
N TYR A 453 -12.94 -18.89 -13.25
CA TYR A 453 -11.96 -18.84 -14.34
C TYR A 453 -10.67 -18.14 -13.90
N SER A 454 -10.75 -17.00 -13.21
CA SER A 454 -9.59 -16.33 -12.62
C SER A 454 -8.85 -17.24 -11.63
N PHE A 455 -9.58 -17.92 -10.73
CA PHE A 455 -8.98 -18.90 -9.81
C PHE A 455 -8.26 -20.03 -10.56
N MET A 456 -8.91 -20.61 -11.57
CA MET A 456 -8.33 -21.71 -12.33
C MET A 456 -7.09 -21.29 -13.12
N THR A 457 -7.08 -20.06 -13.67
CA THR A 457 -5.91 -19.50 -14.36
C THR A 457 -4.72 -19.29 -13.42
N GLU A 458 -4.96 -18.85 -12.18
CA GLU A 458 -3.88 -18.65 -11.21
C GLU A 458 -3.39 -19.97 -10.58
N MET A 459 -4.31 -20.86 -10.19
CA MET A 459 -4.00 -22.11 -9.49
C MET A 459 -3.42 -23.18 -10.43
N PHE A 460 -3.92 -23.27 -11.66
CA PHE A 460 -3.54 -24.29 -12.64
C PHE A 460 -2.67 -23.73 -13.77
N SER A 461 -1.78 -22.78 -13.45
CA SER A 461 -0.91 -22.07 -14.39
C SER A 461 0.05 -22.94 -15.22
N THR A 462 0.21 -24.23 -14.88
CA THR A 462 0.93 -25.21 -15.72
C THR A 462 0.11 -25.75 -16.89
N LEU A 463 -1.20 -25.46 -16.95
CA LEU A 463 -2.10 -25.80 -18.04
C LEU A 463 -2.27 -24.59 -18.99
N SER A 464 -2.49 -24.85 -20.28
CA SER A 464 -2.76 -23.77 -21.24
C SER A 464 -4.16 -23.18 -21.07
N PHE A 465 -4.34 -21.91 -21.45
CA PHE A 465 -5.64 -21.23 -21.41
C PHE A 465 -6.77 -22.02 -22.11
N HIS A 466 -6.47 -22.76 -23.18
CA HIS A 466 -7.43 -23.65 -23.86
C HIS A 466 -7.81 -24.88 -23.01
N GLN A 467 -6.85 -25.48 -22.29
CA GLN A 467 -7.12 -26.59 -21.36
C GLN A 467 -7.94 -26.10 -20.16
N ILE A 468 -7.59 -24.95 -19.60
CA ILE A 468 -8.31 -24.29 -18.50
C ILE A 468 -9.75 -23.98 -18.94
N SER A 469 -9.94 -23.36 -20.11
CA SER A 469 -11.26 -23.06 -20.67
C SER A 469 -12.13 -24.32 -20.84
N ARG A 470 -11.58 -25.41 -21.40
CA ARG A 470 -12.31 -26.68 -21.54
C ARG A 470 -12.71 -27.27 -20.18
N LYS A 471 -11.85 -27.15 -19.16
CA LYS A 471 -12.14 -27.62 -17.79
C LYS A 471 -13.15 -26.72 -17.07
N ALA A 472 -13.14 -25.41 -17.30
CA ALA A 472 -14.15 -24.48 -16.81
C ALA A 472 -15.53 -24.73 -17.45
N ILE A 473 -15.59 -24.95 -18.78
CA ILE A 473 -16.82 -25.39 -19.46
C ILE A 473 -17.34 -26.68 -18.82
N GLN A 474 -16.47 -27.66 -18.55
CA GLN A 474 -16.89 -28.90 -17.87
C GLN A 474 -17.54 -28.63 -16.51
N ILE A 475 -17.05 -27.68 -15.72
CA ILE A 475 -17.66 -27.28 -14.44
C ILE A 475 -19.07 -26.70 -14.64
N PHE A 476 -19.23 -25.73 -15.54
CA PHE A 476 -20.46 -24.96 -15.70
C PHE A 476 -21.52 -25.56 -16.64
N GLU A 477 -21.20 -26.59 -17.44
CA GLU A 477 -22.13 -27.28 -18.35
C GLU A 477 -23.54 -27.58 -17.75
N PRO A 478 -23.68 -28.09 -16.50
CA PRO A 478 -25.00 -28.31 -15.91
C PRO A 478 -25.75 -27.00 -15.62
N VAL A 479 -25.01 -25.94 -15.26
CA VAL A 479 -25.56 -24.61 -14.95
C VAL A 479 -25.97 -23.87 -16.21
N PHE A 480 -25.20 -24.01 -17.30
CA PHE A 480 -25.60 -23.56 -18.64
C PHE A 480 -26.90 -24.22 -19.08
N THR A 481 -27.05 -25.53 -18.84
CA THR A 481 -28.29 -26.27 -19.11
C THR A 481 -29.46 -25.72 -18.29
N LEU A 482 -29.26 -25.46 -16.98
CA LEU A 482 -30.29 -24.85 -16.11
C LEU A 482 -30.69 -23.45 -16.60
N GLY A 483 -29.74 -22.59 -16.95
CA GLY A 483 -30.01 -21.23 -17.44
C GLY A 483 -30.76 -21.19 -18.78
N GLN A 484 -30.43 -22.11 -19.69
CA GLN A 484 -31.17 -22.28 -20.95
C GLN A 484 -32.59 -22.84 -20.72
N GLY A 485 -32.78 -23.75 -19.75
CA GLY A 485 -34.09 -24.24 -19.35
C GLY A 485 -34.97 -23.13 -18.76
N MET A 486 -34.43 -22.37 -17.81
CA MET A 486 -35.07 -21.20 -17.20
C MET A 486 -35.43 -20.13 -18.24
N THR A 487 -34.51 -19.83 -19.16
CA THR A 487 -34.76 -18.87 -20.25
C THR A 487 -35.94 -19.32 -21.10
N LYS A 488 -35.97 -20.59 -21.53
CA LYS A 488 -37.10 -21.15 -22.29
C LYS A 488 -38.42 -21.00 -21.51
N GLN A 489 -38.44 -21.41 -20.24
CA GLN A 489 -39.61 -21.37 -19.37
C GLN A 489 -40.20 -19.95 -19.20
N LEU A 490 -39.35 -18.92 -19.10
CA LEU A 490 -39.78 -17.52 -19.00
C LEU A 490 -40.35 -16.94 -20.31
N ILE A 491 -39.96 -17.46 -21.48
CA ILE A 491 -40.34 -16.89 -22.78
C ILE A 491 -41.38 -17.72 -23.56
N GLU A 492 -41.58 -19.00 -23.24
CA GLU A 492 -42.43 -19.93 -24.01
C GLU A 492 -43.91 -19.51 -24.08
N ASN A 493 -44.44 -18.87 -23.03
CA ASN A 493 -45.84 -18.41 -22.97
C ASN A 493 -46.01 -16.88 -23.07
N THR A 494 -44.94 -16.11 -22.94
CA THR A 494 -44.98 -14.64 -22.78
C THR A 494 -45.33 -13.89 -24.07
N THR A 495 -46.26 -12.93 -23.98
CA THR A 495 -46.74 -12.03 -25.04
C THR A 495 -46.15 -10.61 -24.97
N ASP A 496 -45.40 -10.31 -23.91
CA ASP A 496 -44.64 -9.08 -23.73
C ASP A 496 -43.38 -9.03 -24.61
N SER A 497 -43.39 -8.17 -25.62
CA SER A 497 -42.26 -7.93 -26.53
C SER A 497 -41.18 -7.02 -25.95
N LEU A 498 -41.50 -6.14 -24.98
CA LEU A 498 -40.52 -5.28 -24.31
C LEU A 498 -39.68 -6.10 -23.33
N GLY A 499 -40.29 -6.97 -22.53
CA GLY A 499 -39.58 -7.87 -21.61
C GLY A 499 -38.58 -8.78 -22.33
N VAL A 500 -38.97 -9.38 -23.45
CA VAL A 500 -38.04 -10.22 -24.25
C VAL A 500 -36.89 -9.38 -24.83
N LEU A 501 -37.15 -8.14 -25.27
CA LEU A 501 -36.11 -7.24 -25.77
C LEU A 501 -35.16 -6.76 -24.65
N ILE A 502 -35.67 -6.52 -23.43
CA ILE A 502 -34.82 -6.24 -22.24
C ILE A 502 -33.94 -7.46 -21.94
N CYS A 503 -34.46 -8.69 -22.00
CA CYS A 503 -33.65 -9.90 -21.84
C CYS A 503 -32.54 -10.01 -22.92
N VAL A 504 -32.80 -9.60 -24.17
CA VAL A 504 -31.75 -9.51 -25.21
C VAL A 504 -30.67 -8.50 -24.82
N ARG A 505 -31.04 -7.29 -24.36
CA ARG A 505 -30.06 -6.27 -23.92
C ARG A 505 -29.25 -6.71 -22.70
N LEU A 506 -29.90 -7.38 -21.73
CA LEU A 506 -29.21 -7.99 -20.59
C LEU A 506 -28.22 -9.08 -21.01
N ASN A 507 -28.55 -9.91 -22.01
CA ASN A 507 -27.66 -10.94 -22.54
C ASN A 507 -26.49 -10.35 -23.35
N GLN A 508 -26.72 -9.25 -24.08
CA GLN A 508 -25.67 -8.49 -24.76
C GLN A 508 -24.72 -7.80 -23.76
N HIS A 509 -25.26 -7.21 -22.68
CA HIS A 509 -24.44 -6.65 -21.59
C HIS A 509 -23.63 -7.74 -20.87
N ALA A 510 -24.21 -8.93 -20.64
CA ALA A 510 -23.49 -10.08 -20.11
C ALA A 510 -22.33 -10.51 -21.02
N ALA A 511 -22.53 -10.52 -22.34
CA ALA A 511 -21.48 -10.79 -23.33
C ALA A 511 -20.34 -9.76 -23.25
N PHE A 512 -20.67 -8.46 -23.18
CA PHE A 512 -19.70 -7.38 -23.08
C PHE A 512 -18.89 -7.45 -21.78
N GLU A 513 -19.53 -7.73 -20.64
CA GLU A 513 -18.83 -7.94 -19.36
C GLU A 513 -17.88 -9.14 -19.40
N LEU A 514 -18.28 -10.26 -20.02
CA LEU A 514 -17.39 -11.43 -20.18
C LEU A 514 -16.18 -11.12 -21.07
N GLN A 515 -16.37 -10.35 -22.16
CA GLN A 515 -15.30 -9.90 -23.04
C GLN A 515 -14.35 -8.92 -22.33
N ARG A 516 -14.89 -7.93 -21.63
CA ARG A 516 -14.15 -6.97 -20.78
C ARG A 516 -13.30 -7.67 -19.71
N ARG A 517 -13.85 -8.71 -19.09
CA ARG A 517 -13.17 -9.56 -18.09
C ARG A 517 -12.24 -10.63 -18.72
N LYS A 518 -12.18 -10.73 -20.06
CA LYS A 518 -11.38 -11.70 -20.84
C LYS A 518 -11.71 -13.18 -20.53
N VAL A 519 -12.99 -13.52 -20.38
CA VAL A 519 -13.48 -14.86 -19.97
C VAL A 519 -14.24 -15.57 -21.10
N PRO A 520 -13.58 -16.39 -21.95
CA PRO A 520 -14.19 -17.03 -23.14
C PRO A 520 -15.06 -18.27 -22.82
N VAL A 521 -15.31 -18.55 -21.54
CA VAL A 521 -15.95 -19.81 -21.08
C VAL A 521 -17.44 -19.86 -21.42
N ALA A 522 -18.12 -18.72 -21.47
CA ALA A 522 -19.59 -18.63 -21.56
C ALA A 522 -20.13 -18.22 -22.94
N ASP A 523 -19.27 -17.98 -23.94
CA ASP A 523 -19.69 -17.50 -25.27
C ASP A 523 -20.72 -18.44 -25.93
N SER A 524 -20.56 -19.76 -25.77
CA SER A 524 -21.53 -20.75 -26.28
C SER A 524 -22.89 -20.64 -25.59
N TYR A 525 -22.91 -20.38 -24.27
CA TYR A 525 -24.14 -20.19 -23.50
C TYR A 525 -24.86 -18.90 -23.89
N ILE A 526 -24.13 -17.76 -23.96
CA ILE A 526 -24.67 -16.45 -24.37
C ILE A 526 -25.28 -16.54 -25.78
N ASN A 527 -24.61 -17.22 -26.71
CA ASN A 527 -25.14 -17.46 -28.06
C ASN A 527 -26.36 -18.39 -28.05
N GLY A 528 -26.36 -19.44 -27.24
CA GLY A 528 -27.52 -20.32 -27.06
C GLY A 528 -28.75 -19.57 -26.51
N VAL A 529 -28.56 -18.64 -25.57
CA VAL A 529 -29.61 -17.75 -25.05
C VAL A 529 -30.11 -16.79 -26.13
N ASN A 530 -29.23 -16.16 -26.91
CA ASN A 530 -29.62 -15.31 -28.05
C ASN A 530 -30.47 -16.07 -29.08
N MET A 531 -30.13 -17.34 -29.36
CA MET A 531 -30.86 -18.20 -30.29
C MET A 531 -32.25 -18.63 -29.77
N GLN A 532 -32.55 -18.46 -28.48
CA GLN A 532 -33.90 -18.62 -27.93
C GLN A 532 -34.68 -17.30 -27.93
N LEU A 533 -34.04 -16.20 -27.53
CA LEU A 533 -34.69 -14.88 -27.37
C LEU A 533 -35.10 -14.28 -28.72
N TRP A 534 -34.23 -14.29 -29.74
CA TRP A 534 -34.50 -13.63 -31.02
C TRP A 534 -35.70 -14.22 -31.79
N PRO A 535 -35.82 -15.55 -31.97
CA PRO A 535 -37.00 -16.13 -32.60
C PRO A 535 -38.28 -15.86 -31.81
N ARG A 536 -38.22 -15.83 -30.47
CA ARG A 536 -39.42 -15.51 -29.67
C ARG A 536 -39.84 -14.06 -29.84
N PHE A 537 -38.91 -13.10 -29.84
CA PHE A 537 -39.23 -11.70 -30.12
C PHE A 537 -39.96 -11.55 -31.47
N GLN A 538 -39.48 -12.23 -32.52
CA GLN A 538 -40.15 -12.22 -33.83
C GLN A 538 -41.56 -12.80 -33.78
N VAL A 539 -41.76 -13.95 -33.11
CA VAL A 539 -43.10 -14.57 -32.94
C VAL A 539 -44.07 -13.65 -32.20
N VAL A 540 -43.63 -12.94 -31.15
CA VAL A 540 -44.47 -11.99 -30.41
C VAL A 540 -44.81 -10.76 -31.29
N MET A 541 -43.84 -10.23 -32.04
CA MET A 541 -44.07 -9.12 -32.96
C MET A 541 -45.05 -9.47 -34.10
N ASP A 542 -44.96 -10.68 -34.67
CA ASP A 542 -45.96 -11.15 -35.65
C ASP A 542 -47.33 -11.47 -35.00
N ALA A 543 -47.39 -11.81 -33.70
CA ALA A 543 -48.67 -11.93 -32.98
C ALA A 543 -49.35 -10.56 -32.79
N HIS A 544 -48.61 -9.50 -32.43
CA HIS A 544 -49.12 -8.12 -32.44
C HIS A 544 -49.57 -7.68 -33.84
N ARG A 545 -48.79 -8.01 -34.87
CA ARG A 545 -49.11 -7.72 -36.28
C ARG A 545 -50.42 -8.39 -36.72
N GLU A 546 -50.59 -9.67 -36.42
CA GLU A 546 -51.79 -10.43 -36.77
C GLU A 546 -53.02 -9.99 -35.96
N SER A 547 -52.83 -9.50 -34.72
CA SER A 547 -53.88 -8.83 -33.96
C SER A 547 -54.38 -7.56 -34.67
N LEU A 548 -53.48 -6.68 -35.12
CA LEU A 548 -53.86 -5.47 -35.88
C LEU A 548 -54.60 -5.81 -37.19
N LYS A 549 -54.19 -6.87 -37.90
CA LYS A 549 -54.88 -7.34 -39.11
C LYS A 549 -56.31 -7.79 -38.86
N ARG A 550 -56.58 -8.52 -37.77
CA ARG A 550 -57.94 -8.95 -37.40
C ARG A 550 -58.84 -7.76 -37.09
N VAL A 551 -58.33 -6.75 -36.36
CA VAL A 551 -59.05 -5.47 -36.16
C VAL A 551 -59.32 -4.79 -37.50
N ALA A 552 -58.31 -4.74 -38.39
CA ALA A 552 -58.40 -4.19 -39.74
C ALA A 552 -59.25 -5.01 -40.74
N ALA A 553 -59.84 -6.14 -40.31
CA ALA A 553 -60.79 -6.94 -41.07
C ALA A 553 -62.21 -6.83 -40.50
N ASN A 554 -62.35 -6.80 -39.16
CA ASN A 554 -63.63 -6.74 -38.46
C ASN A 554 -64.28 -5.34 -38.48
N THR A 555 -63.58 -4.30 -38.94
CA THR A 555 -64.07 -2.91 -39.07
C THR A 555 -65.41 -2.74 -39.82
N GLY A 556 -65.87 -3.73 -40.59
CA GLY A 556 -67.13 -3.67 -41.34
C GLY A 556 -68.42 -3.95 -40.55
N ARG A 557 -68.37 -4.29 -39.25
CA ARG A 557 -69.57 -4.55 -38.43
C ARG A 557 -69.41 -4.07 -36.99
N SER A 558 -70.06 -2.96 -36.63
CA SER A 558 -70.46 -2.52 -35.26
C SER A 558 -69.45 -2.56 -34.09
N ALA A 559 -68.19 -2.99 -34.29
CA ALA A 559 -67.20 -3.17 -33.23
C ALA A 559 -66.42 -1.88 -32.91
N VAL A 560 -66.44 -0.90 -33.81
CA VAL A 560 -65.83 0.43 -33.58
C VAL A 560 -66.45 1.11 -32.35
N SER A 561 -67.76 0.96 -32.16
CA SER A 561 -68.53 1.52 -31.04
C SER A 561 -68.13 0.98 -29.66
N ALA A 562 -67.53 -0.22 -29.59
CA ALA A 562 -67.17 -0.88 -28.34
C ALA A 562 -65.77 -0.51 -27.81
N LEU A 563 -64.96 0.20 -28.61
CA LEU A 563 -63.52 0.40 -28.36
C LEU A 563 -63.14 1.87 -28.11
N SER A 564 -64.11 2.72 -27.80
CA SER A 564 -63.92 4.11 -27.42
C SER A 564 -63.87 4.26 -25.89
N LEU A 565 -62.93 5.06 -25.38
CA LEU A 565 -62.90 5.48 -23.96
C LEU A 565 -64.03 6.47 -23.62
N ALA A 566 -64.67 7.07 -24.63
CA ALA A 566 -65.90 7.84 -24.49
C ALA A 566 -67.08 7.03 -25.01
N GLY A 567 -67.98 6.61 -24.12
CA GLY A 567 -69.23 5.96 -24.50
C GLY A 567 -70.27 6.97 -25.00
N GLY A 568 -70.76 6.78 -26.23
CA GLY A 568 -71.78 7.62 -26.86
C GLY A 568 -71.84 7.41 -28.39
N ASP A 569 -72.99 7.67 -29.00
CA ASP A 569 -73.25 7.41 -30.43
C ASP A 569 -72.55 8.39 -31.40
N ASP A 570 -71.91 9.46 -30.92
CA ASP A 570 -71.22 10.47 -31.73
C ASP A 570 -69.95 9.97 -32.46
N LEU A 571 -69.63 8.68 -32.36
CA LEU A 571 -68.36 8.12 -32.80
C LEU A 571 -68.13 8.21 -34.32
N ASN A 572 -69.20 8.31 -35.12
CA ASN A 572 -69.11 8.56 -36.57
C ASN A 572 -68.68 10.01 -36.94
N GLN A 573 -68.53 10.90 -35.96
CA GLN A 573 -68.22 12.32 -36.19
C GLN A 573 -66.86 12.77 -35.62
N SER A 574 -66.30 12.03 -34.67
CA SER A 574 -65.05 12.43 -33.98
C SER A 574 -63.81 12.31 -34.87
N SER A 575 -62.93 13.31 -34.80
CA SER A 575 -61.59 13.30 -35.44
C SER A 575 -60.46 13.03 -34.42
N ALA A 576 -60.79 12.49 -33.25
CA ALA A 576 -59.82 12.20 -32.19
C ALA A 576 -58.84 11.06 -32.57
N PRO A 577 -57.66 10.98 -31.94
CA PRO A 577 -56.78 9.81 -32.06
C PRO A 577 -57.48 8.52 -31.62
N HIS A 578 -57.21 7.43 -32.33
CA HIS A 578 -57.71 6.09 -31.98
C HIS A 578 -56.96 5.53 -30.77
N PHE A 579 -57.62 4.78 -29.88
CA PHE A 579 -56.98 4.30 -28.64
C PHE A 579 -55.72 3.42 -28.90
N LEU A 580 -55.75 2.62 -29.97
CA LEU A 580 -54.59 1.82 -30.42
C LEU A 580 -53.36 2.67 -30.75
N THR A 581 -53.54 3.93 -31.15
CA THR A 581 -52.45 4.85 -31.49
C THR A 581 -51.61 5.21 -30.27
N GLN A 582 -52.23 5.29 -29.09
CA GLN A 582 -51.50 5.47 -27.84
C GLN A 582 -50.69 4.21 -27.48
N ARG A 583 -51.34 3.03 -27.44
CA ARG A 583 -50.67 1.74 -27.17
C ARG A 583 -49.52 1.46 -28.15
N PHE A 584 -49.76 1.68 -29.44
CA PHE A 584 -48.75 1.53 -30.49
C PHE A 584 -47.62 2.55 -30.34
N GLY A 585 -47.94 3.81 -30.02
CA GLY A 585 -46.92 4.84 -29.73
C GLY A 585 -46.04 4.49 -28.53
N GLN A 586 -46.63 3.98 -27.43
CA GLN A 586 -45.90 3.53 -26.24
C GLN A 586 -44.99 2.33 -26.55
N LEU A 587 -45.49 1.33 -27.27
CA LEU A 587 -44.70 0.16 -27.67
C LEU A 587 -43.57 0.55 -28.63
N LEU A 588 -43.84 1.43 -29.60
CA LEU A 588 -42.86 1.99 -30.52
C LEU A 588 -41.77 2.77 -29.76
N HIS A 589 -42.15 3.66 -28.83
CA HIS A 589 -41.21 4.34 -27.95
C HIS A 589 -40.35 3.33 -27.17
N GLY A 590 -40.96 2.31 -26.55
CA GLY A 590 -40.23 1.28 -25.80
C GLY A 590 -39.19 0.55 -26.64
N ILE A 591 -39.55 0.11 -27.86
CA ILE A 591 -38.63 -0.56 -28.79
C ILE A 591 -37.53 0.40 -29.27
N LEU A 592 -37.85 1.68 -29.54
CA LEU A 592 -36.88 2.67 -29.98
C LEU A 592 -35.86 3.03 -28.88
N VAL A 593 -36.30 3.22 -27.63
CA VAL A 593 -35.40 3.48 -26.50
C VAL A 593 -34.54 2.25 -26.19
N LEU A 594 -35.09 1.03 -26.29
CA LEU A 594 -34.30 -0.20 -26.20
C LEU A 594 -33.38 -0.44 -27.42
N SER A 595 -33.34 0.48 -28.38
CA SER A 595 -32.48 0.43 -29.58
C SER A 595 -31.78 1.78 -29.85
N SER A 596 -31.50 2.58 -28.81
CA SER A 596 -30.61 3.74 -28.91
C SER A 596 -29.14 3.35 -28.91
N ASP A 597 -28.78 2.37 -28.08
CA ASP A 597 -27.38 2.04 -27.73
C ASP A 597 -26.85 0.83 -28.54
N ALA A 598 -27.75 0.11 -29.20
CA ALA A 598 -27.44 -0.96 -30.14
C ALA A 598 -27.48 -0.45 -31.59
N GLY A 599 -26.68 -1.08 -32.46
CA GLY A 599 -26.62 -0.73 -33.89
C GLY A 599 -27.83 -1.21 -34.70
N ASP A 600 -27.60 -1.47 -35.99
CA ASP A 600 -28.61 -1.98 -36.92
C ASP A 600 -28.98 -3.46 -36.64
N ASP A 601 -29.70 -3.71 -35.55
CA ASP A 601 -30.31 -5.02 -35.25
C ASP A 601 -31.35 -5.38 -36.32
N GLU A 602 -30.94 -6.10 -37.36
CA GLU A 602 -31.80 -6.53 -38.47
C GLU A 602 -33.12 -7.20 -38.01
N PRO A 603 -33.13 -8.09 -37.00
CA PRO A 603 -34.37 -8.71 -36.50
C PRO A 603 -35.36 -7.71 -35.90
N VAL A 604 -34.87 -6.64 -35.26
CA VAL A 604 -35.71 -5.57 -34.69
C VAL A 604 -36.24 -4.70 -35.82
N SER A 605 -35.36 -4.20 -36.69
CA SER A 605 -35.75 -3.31 -37.79
C SER A 605 -36.76 -3.95 -38.74
N ASN A 606 -36.51 -5.20 -39.17
CA ASN A 606 -37.43 -5.95 -40.04
C ASN A 606 -38.76 -6.27 -39.35
N SER A 607 -38.79 -6.48 -38.03
CA SER A 607 -40.05 -6.78 -37.31
C SER A 607 -40.86 -5.52 -37.01
N LEU A 608 -40.18 -4.42 -36.66
CA LEU A 608 -40.79 -3.12 -36.45
C LEU A 608 -41.36 -2.56 -37.76
N GLY A 609 -40.59 -2.60 -38.84
CA GLY A 609 -41.04 -2.15 -40.17
C GLY A 609 -42.32 -2.88 -40.64
N ARG A 610 -42.38 -4.21 -40.43
CA ARG A 610 -43.58 -5.02 -40.68
C ARG A 610 -44.76 -4.59 -39.81
N LEU A 611 -44.54 -4.34 -38.51
CA LEU A 611 -45.61 -3.92 -37.59
C LEU A 611 -46.17 -2.53 -37.94
N VAL A 612 -45.29 -1.53 -38.16
CA VAL A 612 -45.74 -0.16 -38.48
C VAL A 612 -46.45 -0.10 -39.83
N SER A 613 -46.02 -0.89 -40.83
CA SER A 613 -46.72 -0.97 -42.13
C SER A 613 -48.17 -1.44 -42.00
N GLU A 614 -48.44 -2.44 -41.15
CA GLU A 614 -49.81 -2.92 -40.91
C GLU A 614 -50.63 -1.97 -40.02
N PHE A 615 -49.97 -1.19 -39.15
CA PHE A 615 -50.61 -0.11 -38.40
C PHE A 615 -51.03 1.06 -39.31
N ASP A 616 -50.17 1.48 -40.25
CA ASP A 616 -50.52 2.47 -41.28
C ASP A 616 -51.68 1.97 -42.16
N ASN A 617 -51.69 0.66 -42.52
CA ASN A 617 -52.80 0.03 -43.23
C ASN A 617 -54.12 0.05 -42.43
N LEU A 618 -54.06 -0.11 -41.10
CA LEU A 618 -55.23 -0.02 -40.22
C LEU A 618 -55.74 1.43 -40.15
N LEU A 619 -54.88 2.42 -39.93
CA LEU A 619 -55.27 3.83 -39.95
C LEU A 619 -55.85 4.25 -41.31
N ALA A 620 -55.23 3.81 -42.42
CA ALA A 620 -55.68 4.11 -43.77
C ALA A 620 -57.00 3.39 -44.16
N LYS A 621 -57.43 2.37 -43.41
CA LYS A 621 -58.76 1.75 -43.50
C LYS A 621 -59.78 2.50 -42.64
N LEU A 622 -59.47 2.74 -41.37
CA LEU A 622 -60.32 3.50 -40.44
C LEU A 622 -60.64 4.90 -40.98
N SER A 623 -59.65 5.57 -41.57
CA SER A 623 -59.82 6.91 -42.14
C SER A 623 -60.67 6.93 -43.43
N ARG A 624 -61.14 5.77 -43.94
CA ARG A 624 -62.07 5.66 -45.06
C ARG A 624 -63.53 5.45 -44.61
N SER A 625 -63.80 5.05 -43.37
CA SER A 625 -65.18 4.96 -42.86
C SER A 625 -65.72 6.31 -42.38
N GLY A 626 -64.85 7.26 -42.01
CA GLY A 626 -65.21 8.67 -41.84
C GLY A 626 -65.42 9.35 -43.20
N GLY A 627 -66.67 9.54 -43.62
CA GLY A 627 -67.09 9.88 -45.00
C GLY A 627 -66.81 11.31 -45.52
N ASP A 628 -65.69 11.94 -45.15
CA ASP A 628 -65.28 13.27 -45.65
C ASP A 628 -63.75 13.34 -45.77
N ALA A 629 -63.25 13.78 -46.93
CA ALA A 629 -61.83 13.88 -47.23
C ALA A 629 -61.07 14.79 -46.24
N LYS A 630 -61.67 15.90 -45.79
CA LYS A 630 -61.05 16.82 -44.82
C LYS A 630 -61.05 16.24 -43.39
N ARG A 631 -61.98 15.34 -43.07
CA ARG A 631 -61.99 14.59 -41.80
C ARG A 631 -60.95 13.47 -41.81
N ARG A 632 -60.84 12.75 -42.93
CA ARG A 632 -59.80 11.73 -43.16
C ARG A 632 -58.39 12.28 -42.93
N GLU A 633 -58.09 13.43 -43.52
CA GLU A 633 -56.82 14.14 -43.37
C GLU A 633 -56.55 14.51 -41.90
N ARG A 634 -57.49 15.20 -41.24
CA ARG A 634 -57.39 15.59 -39.82
C ARG A 634 -57.23 14.40 -38.87
N PHE A 635 -57.96 13.31 -39.12
CA PHE A 635 -57.83 12.07 -38.35
C PHE A 635 -56.42 11.48 -38.48
N LEU A 636 -55.88 11.34 -39.70
CA LEU A 636 -54.52 10.84 -39.90
C LEU A 636 -53.48 11.77 -39.26
N TYR A 637 -53.61 13.09 -39.44
CA TYR A 637 -52.75 14.09 -38.80
C TYR A 637 -52.73 13.95 -37.28
N ASN A 638 -53.90 13.86 -36.64
CA ASN A 638 -54.01 13.75 -35.18
C ASN A 638 -53.38 12.45 -34.65
N ASN A 639 -53.54 11.33 -35.36
CA ASN A 639 -52.94 10.06 -34.97
C ASN A 639 -51.41 10.07 -35.14
N TYR A 640 -50.89 10.51 -36.29
CA TYR A 640 -49.44 10.58 -36.52
C TYR A 640 -48.76 11.65 -35.64
N SER A 641 -49.43 12.76 -35.35
CA SER A 641 -48.92 13.77 -34.41
C SER A 641 -48.85 13.22 -32.98
N LEU A 642 -49.81 12.41 -32.53
CA LEU A 642 -49.75 11.76 -31.22
C LEU A 642 -48.54 10.81 -31.12
N ILE A 643 -48.32 9.96 -32.13
CA ILE A 643 -47.14 9.08 -32.17
C ILE A 643 -45.86 9.90 -32.16
N LEU A 644 -45.76 10.94 -32.99
CA LEU A 644 -44.58 11.80 -33.07
C LEU A 644 -44.28 12.51 -31.74
N THR A 645 -45.30 12.88 -30.97
CA THR A 645 -45.16 13.40 -29.60
C THR A 645 -44.65 12.32 -28.65
N ILE A 646 -45.25 11.11 -28.65
CA ILE A 646 -44.86 10.01 -27.76
C ILE A 646 -43.42 9.54 -27.99
N ILE A 647 -42.92 9.58 -29.24
CA ILE A 647 -41.53 9.21 -29.54
C ILE A 647 -40.57 10.41 -29.57
N SER A 648 -41.01 11.63 -29.25
CA SER A 648 -40.28 12.87 -29.57
C SER A 648 -38.88 12.96 -28.95
N ASP A 649 -38.72 12.41 -27.76
CA ASP A 649 -37.50 12.29 -26.95
C ASP A 649 -36.54 11.16 -27.38
N THR A 650 -37.03 10.13 -28.09
CA THR A 650 -36.21 8.96 -28.45
C THR A 650 -34.98 9.30 -29.31
N HIS A 651 -33.86 8.62 -29.07
CA HIS A 651 -32.60 8.81 -29.79
C HIS A 651 -32.18 7.55 -30.57
N GLY A 652 -31.20 7.68 -31.46
CA GLY A 652 -30.68 6.59 -32.30
C GLY A 652 -31.12 6.64 -33.77
N LYS A 653 -30.52 5.78 -34.60
CA LYS A 653 -30.73 5.75 -36.05
C LYS A 653 -32.16 5.34 -36.42
N LEU A 654 -32.63 4.21 -35.90
CA LEU A 654 -33.98 3.69 -36.14
C LEU A 654 -35.07 4.68 -35.69
N ALA A 655 -34.84 5.40 -34.58
CA ALA A 655 -35.74 6.47 -34.11
C ALA A 655 -35.78 7.65 -35.08
N THR A 656 -34.63 8.03 -35.64
CA THR A 656 -34.53 9.10 -36.66
C THR A 656 -35.28 8.72 -37.94
N GLU A 657 -35.13 7.48 -38.41
CA GLU A 657 -35.83 6.96 -39.59
C GLU A 657 -37.36 6.96 -39.41
N GLN A 658 -37.88 6.46 -38.28
CA GLN A 658 -39.33 6.49 -38.03
C GLN A 658 -39.85 7.93 -37.84
N LYS A 659 -39.08 8.83 -37.21
CA LYS A 659 -39.44 10.26 -37.10
C LYS A 659 -39.53 10.91 -38.49
N GLN A 660 -38.54 10.71 -39.36
CA GLN A 660 -38.57 11.24 -40.73
C GLN A 660 -39.75 10.68 -41.54
N ARG A 661 -40.01 9.38 -41.47
CA ARG A 661 -41.19 8.74 -42.09
C ARG A 661 -42.50 9.38 -41.64
N ILE A 662 -42.70 9.53 -40.33
CA ILE A 662 -43.94 10.10 -39.76
C ILE A 662 -44.09 11.57 -40.15
N ILE A 663 -42.99 12.33 -40.24
CA ILE A 663 -43.01 13.71 -40.75
C ILE A 663 -43.41 13.75 -42.24
N LEU A 664 -42.93 12.84 -43.08
CA LEU A 664 -43.31 12.77 -44.50
C LEU A 664 -44.81 12.44 -44.69
N PHE A 665 -45.35 11.50 -43.91
CA PHE A 665 -46.78 11.19 -43.88
C PHE A 665 -47.65 12.31 -43.28
N ARG A 666 -47.07 13.20 -42.47
CA ARG A 666 -47.73 14.42 -41.98
C ARG A 666 -47.73 15.56 -43.02
N SER A 667 -46.83 15.52 -44.00
CA SER A 667 -46.64 16.58 -45.01
C SER A 667 -47.21 16.29 -46.40
N THR A 668 -47.85 15.13 -46.62
CA THR A 668 -48.33 14.72 -47.94
C THR A 668 -49.85 14.86 -48.11
N ASP A 669 -50.27 15.75 -49.01
CA ASP A 669 -51.62 15.79 -49.55
C ASP A 669 -51.99 14.45 -50.21
N TYR A 670 -53.18 13.94 -49.90
CA TYR A 670 -53.52 12.53 -50.13
C TYR A 670 -54.06 12.25 -51.54
N THR A 671 -53.21 12.33 -52.57
CA THR A 671 -53.52 11.83 -53.93
C THR A 671 -53.07 10.37 -54.11
N PRO A 672 -53.96 9.44 -54.51
CA PRO A 672 -53.59 8.05 -54.74
C PRO A 672 -53.20 7.78 -56.20
N VAL A 673 -52.00 7.23 -56.48
CA VAL A 673 -51.70 6.32 -57.61
C VAL A 673 -50.25 5.78 -57.58
N GLN A 674 -50.08 4.52 -58.02
CA GLN A 674 -48.87 3.82 -58.49
C GLN A 674 -47.59 3.70 -57.61
N THR A 675 -47.43 2.47 -57.11
CA THR A 675 -46.23 1.62 -57.08
C THR A 675 -45.07 1.96 -58.05
N MET A 676 -43.85 2.17 -57.50
CA MET A 676 -42.53 1.70 -57.98
C MET A 676 -41.49 2.07 -56.88
N ALA A 677 -40.68 1.17 -56.31
CA ALA A 677 -39.62 0.30 -56.86
C ALA A 677 -38.22 0.99 -56.96
N VAL A 678 -37.44 0.87 -55.88
CA VAL A 678 -35.98 0.58 -55.85
C VAL A 678 -35.04 1.37 -56.79
N ARG A 679 -34.25 2.32 -56.25
CA ARG A 679 -32.76 2.24 -56.08
C ARG A 679 -32.15 3.55 -55.55
N ALA A 680 -30.91 3.47 -55.07
CA ALA A 680 -30.15 4.61 -54.53
C ALA A 680 -29.50 5.47 -55.63
N CYS A 681 -29.27 6.76 -55.32
CA CYS A 681 -28.03 7.46 -55.69
C CYS A 681 -27.79 8.70 -54.83
N PHE A 682 -26.54 9.19 -54.79
CA PHE A 682 -26.11 10.35 -54.01
C PHE A 682 -26.50 11.70 -54.64
N SER A 683 -26.80 12.71 -53.83
CA SER A 683 -26.18 14.06 -53.89
C SER A 683 -26.72 15.00 -52.81
N LEU A 684 -25.84 15.84 -52.23
CA LEU A 684 -26.25 17.07 -51.55
C LEU A 684 -26.43 18.19 -52.61
N PRO A 685 -27.20 19.24 -52.27
CA PRO A 685 -26.51 20.52 -52.11
C PRO A 685 -26.89 21.27 -50.82
N ARG A 686 -25.99 22.17 -50.40
CA ARG A 686 -26.18 23.12 -49.29
C ARG A 686 -27.41 24.01 -49.52
N ALA A 687 -28.17 24.26 -48.46
CA ALA A 687 -28.95 25.48 -48.28
C ALA A 687 -28.63 26.10 -46.91
N LEU A 688 -28.27 27.38 -46.88
CA LEU A 688 -27.95 28.11 -45.65
C LEU A 688 -29.23 28.54 -44.95
N SER A 689 -29.43 28.12 -43.69
CA SER A 689 -30.47 28.67 -42.82
C SER A 689 -29.87 29.11 -41.49
N SER A 690 -29.81 30.42 -41.28
CA SER A 690 -29.35 30.98 -40.00
C SER A 690 -30.41 30.75 -38.92
N ARG A 691 -30.09 29.91 -37.95
CA ARG A 691 -30.82 29.84 -36.67
C ARG A 691 -29.87 30.25 -35.55
N ARG A 692 -30.34 31.15 -34.68
CA ARG A 692 -29.61 31.57 -33.48
C ARG A 692 -29.67 30.45 -32.44
N SER A 693 -28.58 29.72 -32.28
CA SER A 693 -28.44 28.72 -31.22
C SER A 693 -28.15 29.41 -29.89
N PHE A 694 -29.12 29.39 -28.96
CA PHE A 694 -28.82 29.59 -27.53
C PHE A 694 -28.34 28.26 -26.93
N CYS A 695 -27.13 27.85 -27.33
CA CYS A 695 -26.43 26.70 -26.76
C CYS A 695 -25.18 27.21 -26.03
N ASN A 696 -25.31 27.50 -24.74
CA ASN A 696 -24.18 27.93 -23.90
C ASN A 696 -23.38 26.74 -23.34
N THR A 697 -23.21 25.69 -24.15
CA THR A 697 -22.04 24.81 -24.02
C THR A 697 -20.84 25.61 -24.51
N ARG A 698 -19.93 25.99 -23.60
CA ARG A 698 -18.56 26.35 -24.02
C ARG A 698 -18.04 25.21 -24.89
N ALA A 699 -17.35 25.54 -25.98
CA ALA A 699 -16.49 24.55 -26.61
C ALA A 699 -15.37 24.25 -25.61
N ALA A 700 -15.32 23.01 -25.11
CA ALA A 700 -14.17 22.55 -24.34
C ALA A 700 -12.96 22.58 -25.28
N SER A 701 -11.93 23.36 -24.92
CA SER A 701 -10.70 23.49 -25.70
C SER A 701 -9.69 22.37 -25.41
N ALA A 702 -9.97 21.56 -24.38
CA ALA A 702 -9.17 20.45 -23.90
C ALA A 702 -10.06 19.26 -23.54
N ASP A 703 -9.47 18.06 -23.46
CA ASP A 703 -10.18 16.82 -23.11
C ASP A 703 -10.66 16.80 -21.65
N VAL A 704 -9.91 17.44 -20.74
CA VAL A 704 -10.27 17.58 -19.31
C VAL A 704 -10.05 18.99 -18.76
N THR A 705 -10.73 19.36 -17.66
CA THR A 705 -10.50 20.64 -16.96
C THR A 705 -9.18 20.63 -16.18
N HIS A 706 -8.89 19.55 -15.45
CA HIS A 706 -7.69 19.43 -14.63
C HIS A 706 -6.98 18.10 -14.88
N ALA A 707 -5.65 18.13 -14.94
CA ALA A 707 -4.80 16.95 -14.81
C ALA A 707 -3.92 17.08 -13.56
N VAL A 708 -3.98 16.09 -12.66
CA VAL A 708 -3.17 16.01 -11.44
C VAL A 708 -2.12 14.92 -11.60
N ILE A 709 -0.85 15.24 -11.42
CA ILE A 709 0.26 14.30 -11.64
C ILE A 709 0.75 13.75 -10.28
N GLY A 710 0.63 12.43 -10.10
CA GLY A 710 1.04 11.66 -8.91
C GLY A 710 -0.08 11.43 -7.89
N ALA A 711 -0.41 10.16 -7.62
CA ALA A 711 -1.39 9.68 -6.65
C ALA A 711 -0.83 9.55 -5.22
N GLY A 712 0.09 10.45 -4.85
CA GLY A 712 0.47 10.62 -3.43
C GLY A 712 -0.70 11.19 -2.62
N VAL A 713 -0.64 11.10 -1.28
CA VAL A 713 -1.71 11.60 -0.39
C VAL A 713 -2.07 13.08 -0.64
N VAL A 714 -1.10 13.88 -1.11
CA VAL A 714 -1.29 15.28 -1.51
C VAL A 714 -2.01 15.39 -2.86
N GLY A 715 -1.60 14.61 -3.87
CA GLY A 715 -2.23 14.62 -5.19
C GLY A 715 -3.68 14.12 -5.14
N LEU A 716 -3.94 13.03 -4.40
CA LEU A 716 -5.30 12.56 -4.11
C LEU A 716 -6.15 13.63 -3.42
N ALA A 717 -5.61 14.30 -2.40
CA ALA A 717 -6.33 15.36 -1.69
C ALA A 717 -6.66 16.56 -2.59
N ILE A 718 -5.78 16.93 -3.53
CA ILE A 718 -6.03 17.96 -4.55
C ILE A 718 -7.09 17.47 -5.55
N ALA A 719 -6.90 16.31 -6.17
CA ALA A 719 -7.78 15.81 -7.24
C ALA A 719 -9.22 15.65 -6.73
N ARG A 720 -9.39 15.11 -5.53
CA ARG A 720 -10.66 15.04 -4.78
C ARG A 720 -11.29 16.42 -4.56
N GLU A 721 -10.50 17.41 -4.18
CA GLU A 721 -10.97 18.76 -3.89
C GLU A 721 -11.30 19.55 -5.18
N LEU A 722 -10.65 19.25 -6.30
CA LEU A 722 -10.99 19.78 -7.63
C LEU A 722 -12.25 19.11 -8.21
N ALA A 723 -12.34 17.77 -8.17
CA ALA A 723 -13.53 17.00 -8.57
C ALA A 723 -14.77 17.31 -7.72
N SER A 724 -14.61 17.93 -6.54
CA SER A 724 -15.76 18.44 -5.76
C SER A 724 -16.50 19.63 -6.41
N ARG A 725 -16.03 20.14 -7.57
CA ARG A 725 -16.60 21.30 -8.26
C ARG A 725 -17.45 20.90 -9.47
N ASP A 726 -18.75 21.20 -9.38
CA ASP A 726 -19.72 20.99 -10.46
C ASP A 726 -19.24 21.53 -11.82
N GLY A 727 -19.43 20.74 -12.87
CA GLY A 727 -19.12 21.15 -14.25
C GLY A 727 -17.63 21.15 -14.60
N THR A 728 -16.79 20.43 -13.85
CA THR A 728 -15.38 20.19 -14.17
C THR A 728 -15.09 18.70 -14.33
N SER A 729 -14.07 18.35 -15.13
CA SER A 729 -13.51 17.00 -15.20
C SER A 729 -12.08 17.00 -14.70
N THR A 730 -11.72 15.99 -13.91
CA THR A 730 -10.39 15.87 -13.28
C THR A 730 -9.85 14.47 -13.52
N ILE A 731 -8.72 14.38 -14.21
CA ILE A 731 -7.96 13.14 -14.34
C ILE A 731 -6.73 13.18 -13.43
N LEU A 732 -6.39 12.06 -12.82
CA LEU A 732 -5.17 11.86 -12.06
C LEU A 732 -4.28 10.87 -12.81
N LEU A 733 -3.04 11.27 -13.12
CA LEU A 733 -2.03 10.45 -13.79
C LEU A 733 -1.02 9.92 -12.77
N GLU A 734 -0.91 8.60 -12.64
CA GLU A 734 0.03 7.90 -11.77
C GLU A 734 0.87 6.91 -12.59
N ARG A 735 2.18 6.88 -12.34
CA ARG A 735 3.14 6.02 -13.04
C ARG A 735 3.20 4.59 -12.48
N HIS A 736 2.77 4.39 -11.25
CA HIS A 736 2.70 3.08 -10.58
C HIS A 736 1.34 2.39 -10.78
N ASP A 737 1.21 1.14 -10.32
CA ASP A 737 0.00 0.32 -10.38
C ASP A 737 -1.09 0.72 -9.36
N ALA A 738 -0.67 1.41 -8.29
CA ALA A 738 -1.48 1.74 -7.13
C ALA A 738 -1.13 3.14 -6.57
N PRO A 739 -2.05 3.78 -5.83
CA PRO A 739 -1.77 5.08 -5.21
C PRO A 739 -0.77 4.97 -4.04
N GLY A 740 0.05 6.01 -3.86
CA GLY A 740 0.82 6.21 -2.62
C GLY A 740 2.08 5.35 -2.40
N THR A 741 2.54 4.59 -3.39
CA THR A 741 3.67 3.62 -3.31
C THR A 741 5.03 4.20 -2.88
N GLU A 742 5.24 5.51 -3.05
CA GLU A 742 6.47 6.22 -2.65
C GLU A 742 6.39 6.83 -1.23
N THR A 743 6.80 8.09 -1.05
CA THR A 743 6.89 8.81 0.24
C THR A 743 5.59 8.80 1.05
N SER A 744 4.43 8.63 0.41
CA SER A 744 3.12 8.64 1.08
C SER A 744 2.84 7.35 1.88
N SER A 745 3.45 6.22 1.52
CA SER A 745 3.45 4.98 2.33
C SER A 745 4.73 4.81 3.15
N ARG A 746 5.76 5.62 2.89
CA ARG A 746 7.12 5.51 3.47
C ARG A 746 7.46 6.69 4.38
N ASN A 747 6.62 6.93 5.38
CA ASN A 747 6.81 8.03 6.34
C ASN A 747 6.50 7.58 7.77
N SER A 748 6.44 8.53 8.71
CA SER A 748 6.30 8.27 10.15
C SER A 748 4.85 8.20 10.64
N GLU A 749 3.87 8.41 9.74
CA GLU A 749 2.42 8.34 10.02
C GLU A 749 1.89 9.36 11.06
N VAL A 750 2.69 10.39 11.39
CA VAL A 750 2.39 11.39 12.43
C VAL A 750 1.47 12.50 11.91
N ILE A 751 0.39 12.77 12.67
CA ILE A 751 -0.40 14.00 12.59
C ILE A 751 0.34 15.07 13.40
N HIS A 752 1.10 15.94 12.73
CA HIS A 752 1.92 16.96 13.36
C HIS A 752 1.08 18.12 13.94
N ALA A 753 1.56 18.74 15.02
CA ALA A 753 0.88 19.89 15.64
C ALA A 753 1.33 21.28 15.14
N GLY A 754 2.37 21.38 14.30
CA GLY A 754 2.88 22.66 13.78
C GLY A 754 3.84 23.42 14.70
N LEU A 755 4.70 22.72 15.47
CA LEU A 755 5.48 23.32 16.57
C LEU A 755 6.81 23.99 16.18
N TYR A 756 7.40 23.66 15.02
CA TYR A 756 8.84 23.88 14.79
C TYR A 756 9.18 24.85 13.65
N TYR A 757 8.26 25.13 12.74
CA TYR A 757 8.54 25.94 11.54
C TYR A 757 8.24 27.42 11.81
N GLY A 758 8.81 28.33 11.02
CA GLY A 758 8.61 29.78 11.18
C GLY A 758 7.13 30.19 11.11
N THR A 759 6.76 31.29 11.79
CA THR A 759 5.37 31.77 11.93
C THR A 759 4.63 31.86 10.61
N ASP A 760 5.25 32.53 9.64
CA ASP A 760 4.62 32.95 8.39
C ASP A 760 4.79 31.90 7.26
N THR A 761 5.28 30.70 7.59
CA THR A 761 5.55 29.63 6.61
C THR A 761 4.29 28.87 6.20
N LEU A 762 4.26 28.40 4.96
CA LEU A 762 3.25 27.45 4.47
C LEU A 762 3.31 26.15 5.27
N LYS A 763 4.51 25.68 5.65
CA LYS A 763 4.69 24.54 6.57
C LYS A 763 3.96 24.71 7.91
N THR A 764 3.98 25.89 8.54
CA THR A 764 3.19 26.16 9.75
C THR A 764 1.70 26.23 9.45
N ASN A 765 1.29 27.13 8.56
CA ASN A 765 -0.12 27.47 8.34
C ASN A 765 -0.93 26.27 7.83
N LEU A 766 -0.40 25.52 6.85
CA LEU A 766 -1.06 24.35 6.29
C LEU A 766 -1.01 23.14 7.24
N CYS A 767 -0.02 23.06 8.14
CA CYS A 767 0.03 21.99 9.14
C CYS A 767 -1.02 22.19 10.23
N ILE A 768 -1.16 23.41 10.76
CA ILE A 768 -2.14 23.72 11.82
C ILE A 768 -3.56 23.48 11.32
N LYS A 769 -3.89 24.00 10.12
CA LYS A 769 -5.19 23.80 9.45
C LYS A 769 -5.40 22.34 9.03
N GLY A 770 -4.41 21.74 8.37
CA GLY A 770 -4.45 20.37 7.89
C GLY A 770 -4.68 19.35 9.01
N LYS A 771 -4.01 19.51 10.16
CA LYS A 771 -4.24 18.73 11.40
C LYS A 771 -5.71 18.72 11.82
N GLU A 772 -6.39 19.87 11.77
CA GLU A 772 -7.82 19.96 12.12
C GLU A 772 -8.72 19.32 11.06
N MET A 773 -8.44 19.52 9.78
CA MET A 773 -9.14 18.82 8.69
C MET A 773 -8.96 17.30 8.78
N MET A 774 -7.75 16.85 9.12
CA MET A 774 -7.35 15.44 9.25
C MET A 774 -8.14 14.74 10.36
N TYR A 775 -8.11 15.25 11.59
CA TYR A 775 -8.89 14.68 12.70
C TYR A 775 -10.39 14.70 12.41
N ASN A 776 -10.91 15.79 11.82
CA ASN A 776 -12.34 15.87 11.45
C ASN A 776 -12.73 14.85 10.37
N LEU A 777 -11.87 14.60 9.38
CA LEU A 777 -12.13 13.61 8.33
C LEU A 777 -12.08 12.19 8.89
N CYS A 778 -11.00 11.85 9.61
CA CYS A 778 -10.80 10.51 10.15
C CYS A 778 -11.87 10.14 11.20
N ALA A 779 -12.33 11.09 12.02
CA ALA A 779 -13.43 10.88 12.95
C ALA A 779 -14.80 10.70 12.28
N ARG A 780 -15.05 11.34 11.12
CA ARG A 780 -16.31 11.20 10.37
C ARG A 780 -16.36 9.89 9.58
N GLN A 781 -15.26 9.51 8.93
CA GLN A 781 -15.21 8.39 7.99
C GLN A 781 -14.65 7.09 8.60
N GLY A 782 -14.31 7.09 9.91
CA GLY A 782 -13.81 5.90 10.61
C GLY A 782 -12.37 5.51 10.25
N ILE A 783 -11.60 6.39 9.60
CA ILE A 783 -10.20 6.13 9.22
C ILE A 783 -9.37 5.90 10.51
N PRO A 784 -8.58 4.82 10.62
CA PRO A 784 -7.83 4.52 11.83
C PRO A 784 -6.84 5.64 12.18
N HIS A 785 -7.02 6.25 13.35
CA HIS A 785 -6.15 7.31 13.87
C HIS A 785 -6.14 7.31 15.41
N ARG A 786 -5.10 7.88 16.01
CA ARG A 786 -4.96 7.96 17.48
C ARG A 786 -4.22 9.22 17.89
N ASN A 787 -4.82 10.05 18.74
CA ASN A 787 -4.10 11.11 19.44
C ASN A 787 -3.24 10.49 20.56
N THR A 788 -2.01 10.09 20.21
CA THR A 788 -0.99 9.58 21.13
C THR A 788 -0.36 10.67 21.99
N LYS A 789 -0.51 11.95 21.61
CA LYS A 789 0.34 13.07 22.05
C LYS A 789 1.81 12.86 21.64
N LYS A 790 2.61 13.91 21.85
CA LYS A 790 4.08 13.86 21.71
C LYS A 790 4.75 14.54 22.89
N TRP A 791 5.82 13.96 23.40
CA TRP A 791 6.74 14.58 24.36
C TRP A 791 8.02 15.00 23.66
N ILE A 792 8.39 16.27 23.82
CA ILE A 792 9.73 16.78 23.49
C ILE A 792 10.56 16.63 24.77
N VAL A 793 11.62 15.82 24.72
CA VAL A 793 12.42 15.46 25.91
C VAL A 793 13.81 16.09 25.88
N ALA A 794 14.20 16.71 27.00
CA ALA A 794 15.52 17.33 27.19
C ALA A 794 16.33 16.56 28.24
N GLN A 795 17.59 16.24 27.90
CA GLN A 795 18.54 15.55 28.77
C GLN A 795 19.57 16.50 29.41
N ASN A 796 19.67 17.74 28.94
CA ASN A 796 20.54 18.78 29.50
C ASN A 796 19.86 20.17 29.41
N GLU A 797 20.47 21.18 30.02
CA GLU A 797 19.88 22.51 30.14
C GLU A 797 19.74 23.22 28.78
N GLU A 798 20.70 23.07 27.87
CA GLU A 798 20.64 23.67 26.52
C GLU A 798 19.48 23.10 25.68
N GLN A 799 19.26 21.79 25.76
CA GLN A 799 18.08 21.12 25.21
C GLN A 799 16.78 21.58 25.87
N TRP A 800 16.82 21.95 27.16
CA TRP A 800 15.67 22.46 27.88
C TRP A 800 15.33 23.90 27.47
N GLU A 801 16.32 24.79 27.34
CA GLU A 801 16.13 26.13 26.75
C GLU A 801 15.61 26.08 25.30
N ALA A 802 16.08 25.11 24.49
CA ALA A 802 15.54 24.87 23.15
C ALA A 802 14.07 24.40 23.18
N SER A 803 13.72 23.57 24.17
CA SER A 803 12.35 23.10 24.39
C SER A 803 11.42 24.22 24.87
N LEU A 804 11.88 25.09 25.77
CA LEU A 804 11.15 26.26 26.25
C LEU A 804 10.89 27.27 25.13
N ARG A 805 11.90 27.58 24.30
CA ARG A 805 11.72 28.41 23.09
C ARG A 805 10.68 27.80 22.12
N THR A 806 10.67 26.48 21.98
CA THR A 806 9.64 25.76 21.18
C THR A 806 8.25 25.88 21.81
N HIS A 807 8.13 25.81 23.14
CA HIS A 807 6.88 26.01 23.86
C HIS A 807 6.34 27.44 23.66
N GLU A 808 7.16 28.48 23.86
CA GLU A 808 6.77 29.87 23.61
C GLU A 808 6.31 30.11 22.17
N HIS A 809 7.03 29.55 21.19
CA HIS A 809 6.69 29.67 19.77
C HIS A 809 5.34 29.02 19.45
N ALA A 810 5.10 27.82 19.97
CA ALA A 810 3.81 27.14 19.85
C ALA A 810 2.66 27.95 20.49
N GLN A 811 2.88 28.57 21.66
CA GLN A 811 1.88 29.44 22.31
C GLN A 811 1.59 30.69 21.49
N LYS A 812 2.61 31.33 20.88
CA LYS A 812 2.44 32.47 19.95
C LYS A 812 1.62 32.10 18.71
N LEU A 813 1.70 30.84 18.26
CA LEU A 813 0.91 30.26 17.18
C LEU A 813 -0.49 29.75 17.61
N GLY A 814 -0.88 29.90 18.87
CA GLY A 814 -2.13 29.35 19.41
C GLY A 814 -2.16 27.81 19.48
N VAL A 815 -1.03 27.14 19.28
CA VAL A 815 -0.92 25.67 19.34
C VAL A 815 -0.75 25.23 20.80
N PRO A 816 -1.72 24.48 21.37
CA PRO A 816 -1.65 24.08 22.77
C PRO A 816 -0.45 23.18 23.04
N THR A 817 0.33 23.55 24.05
CA THR A 817 1.50 22.83 24.56
C THR A 817 1.57 23.01 26.08
N ARG A 818 2.18 22.06 26.80
CA ARG A 818 2.25 22.05 28.27
C ARG A 818 3.60 21.57 28.78
N ILE A 819 4.21 22.27 29.72
CA ILE A 819 5.36 21.77 30.48
C ILE A 819 4.88 20.66 31.44
N LEU A 820 5.58 19.51 31.44
CA LEU A 820 5.22 18.34 32.23
C LEU A 820 6.15 18.17 33.45
N GLY A 821 5.57 18.02 34.64
CA GLY A 821 6.34 17.77 35.87
C GLY A 821 6.89 16.35 35.93
N ARG A 822 8.10 16.18 36.50
CA ARG A 822 8.83 14.91 36.56
C ARG A 822 8.03 13.75 37.19
N GLU A 823 7.26 14.03 38.24
CA GLU A 823 6.39 13.04 38.88
C GLU A 823 5.23 12.58 37.96
N GLU A 824 4.63 13.50 37.20
CA GLU A 824 3.59 13.13 36.23
C GLU A 824 4.18 12.33 35.07
N ALA A 825 5.38 12.70 34.60
CA ALA A 825 6.11 11.96 33.57
C ALA A 825 6.39 10.51 34.03
N GLN A 826 7.06 10.34 35.17
CA GLN A 826 7.43 9.04 35.73
C GLN A 826 6.20 8.14 36.02
N ARG A 827 5.06 8.72 36.37
CA ARG A 827 3.79 8.00 36.59
C ARG A 827 3.08 7.59 35.29
N ARG A 828 3.30 8.34 34.20
CA ARG A 828 2.63 8.11 32.91
C ARG A 828 3.42 7.18 31.99
N GLU A 829 4.73 7.41 31.87
CA GLU A 829 5.63 6.70 30.96
C GLU A 829 6.95 6.41 31.70
N PRO A 830 6.99 5.42 32.61
CA PRO A 830 8.11 5.21 33.53
C PRO A 830 9.44 4.88 32.84
N GLU A 831 9.38 4.40 31.60
CA GLU A 831 10.53 4.03 30.77
C GLU A 831 11.15 5.20 30.00
N VAL A 832 10.44 6.34 29.92
CA VAL A 832 10.88 7.50 29.12
C VAL A 832 11.70 8.45 29.99
N GLN A 833 13.00 8.52 29.70
CA GLN A 833 13.94 9.39 30.40
C GLN A 833 13.96 10.79 29.80
N ALA A 834 13.84 11.80 30.67
CA ALA A 834 14.13 13.20 30.37
C ALA A 834 14.74 13.83 31.62
N LEU A 835 16.06 14.07 31.61
CA LEU A 835 16.79 14.49 32.81
C LEU A 835 16.57 15.96 33.18
N ALA A 836 16.33 16.84 32.20
CA ALA A 836 16.14 18.28 32.41
C ALA A 836 14.66 18.70 32.38
N GLY A 837 13.90 18.26 31.37
CA GLY A 837 12.47 18.62 31.28
C GLY A 837 11.74 18.06 30.06
N ILE A 838 10.42 18.24 30.04
CA ILE A 838 9.52 17.75 28.99
C ILE A 838 8.49 18.80 28.59
N VAL A 839 8.30 19.00 27.27
CA VAL A 839 7.16 19.73 26.70
C VAL A 839 6.21 18.75 26.02
N GLU A 840 5.00 18.63 26.55
CA GLU A 840 3.91 17.84 25.97
C GLU A 840 3.15 18.64 24.89
N SER A 841 2.96 18.01 23.73
CA SER A 841 2.06 18.44 22.66
C SER A 841 0.81 17.54 22.67
N PRO A 842 -0.31 17.98 23.27
CA PRO A 842 -1.53 17.19 23.45
C PRO A 842 -2.37 16.97 22.17
N THR A 843 -1.97 17.52 21.03
CA THR A 843 -2.69 17.42 19.75
C THR A 843 -1.93 16.63 18.67
N THR A 844 -0.65 16.29 18.90
CA THR A 844 0.11 15.44 17.97
C THR A 844 -0.42 13.99 18.06
N GLY A 845 -0.65 13.34 16.93
CA GLY A 845 -1.16 11.97 16.88
C GLY A 845 -0.56 11.14 15.75
N ILE A 846 -1.23 10.04 15.41
CA ILE A 846 -0.91 9.17 14.27
C ILE A 846 -2.17 8.85 13.47
N VAL A 847 -2.01 8.52 12.18
CA VAL A 847 -3.06 8.09 11.26
C VAL A 847 -2.54 6.97 10.36
N ASP A 848 -3.35 5.94 10.12
CA ASP A 848 -3.09 4.95 9.07
C ASP A 848 -3.08 5.65 7.70
N SER A 849 -1.88 5.86 7.16
CA SER A 849 -1.69 6.59 5.91
C SER A 849 -2.26 5.83 4.71
N HIS A 850 -2.32 4.51 4.78
CA HIS A 850 -2.83 3.67 3.69
C HIS A 850 -4.36 3.73 3.63
N SER A 851 -5.04 3.52 4.77
CA SER A 851 -6.49 3.69 4.88
C SER A 851 -6.95 5.12 4.51
N LEU A 852 -6.16 6.14 4.86
CA LEU A 852 -6.41 7.52 4.44
C LEU A 852 -6.34 7.67 2.91
N MET A 853 -5.30 7.13 2.25
CA MET A 853 -5.18 7.22 0.79
C MET A 853 -6.26 6.40 0.06
N THR A 854 -6.61 5.21 0.54
CA THR A 854 -7.72 4.42 -0.01
C THR A 854 -9.05 5.18 0.08
N TYR A 855 -9.32 5.85 1.21
CA TYR A 855 -10.50 6.71 1.32
C TYR A 855 -10.45 7.92 0.38
N LEU A 856 -9.30 8.61 0.27
CA LEU A 856 -9.17 9.77 -0.61
C LEU A 856 -9.28 9.43 -2.10
N HIS A 857 -8.89 8.21 -2.49
CA HIS A 857 -9.10 7.67 -3.82
C HIS A 857 -10.58 7.38 -4.09
N GLY A 858 -11.26 6.65 -3.20
CA GLY A 858 -12.69 6.35 -3.34
C GLY A 858 -13.55 7.62 -3.35
N ASP A 859 -13.29 8.59 -2.46
CA ASP A 859 -14.01 9.88 -2.43
C ASP A 859 -13.61 10.83 -3.59
N PHE A 860 -12.66 10.46 -4.45
CA PHE A 860 -12.36 11.10 -5.73
C PHE A 860 -13.11 10.41 -6.89
N GLU A 861 -13.09 9.08 -6.95
CA GLU A 861 -13.86 8.29 -7.93
C GLU A 861 -15.38 8.51 -7.77
N ASP A 862 -15.89 8.53 -6.53
CA ASP A 862 -17.29 8.84 -6.19
C ASP A 862 -17.73 10.26 -6.62
N ARG A 863 -16.77 11.15 -6.94
CA ARG A 863 -17.01 12.50 -7.47
C ARG A 863 -16.96 12.58 -9.00
N GLY A 864 -16.75 11.46 -9.68
CA GLY A 864 -16.56 11.43 -11.14
C GLY A 864 -15.18 11.91 -11.58
N GLY A 865 -14.17 11.72 -10.74
CA GLY A 865 -12.77 11.85 -11.12
C GLY A 865 -12.19 10.52 -11.61
N ASP A 866 -11.36 10.57 -12.67
CA ASP A 866 -10.75 9.39 -13.28
C ASP A 866 -9.27 9.22 -12.85
N CYS A 867 -8.85 7.99 -12.58
CA CYS A 867 -7.44 7.64 -12.30
C CYS A 867 -6.84 6.80 -13.43
N ALA A 868 -5.71 7.27 -13.99
CA ALA A 868 -4.90 6.54 -14.95
C ALA A 868 -3.59 6.08 -14.28
N PHE A 869 -3.56 4.81 -13.87
CA PHE A 869 -2.38 4.12 -13.36
C PHE A 869 -1.44 3.65 -14.49
N MET A 870 -0.22 3.22 -14.16
CA MET A 870 0.83 2.82 -15.13
C MET A 870 1.12 3.86 -16.23
N THR A 871 0.82 5.13 -15.96
CA THR A 871 0.79 6.23 -16.94
C THR A 871 1.87 7.25 -16.59
N HIS A 872 3.09 6.98 -17.06
CA HIS A 872 4.26 7.81 -16.77
C HIS A 872 4.31 9.05 -17.68
N VAL A 873 4.12 10.24 -17.13
CA VAL A 873 4.22 11.51 -17.88
C VAL A 873 5.67 11.77 -18.33
N THR A 874 5.88 11.90 -19.63
CA THR A 874 7.21 12.07 -20.25
C THR A 874 7.43 13.46 -20.85
N ALA A 875 6.38 14.18 -21.24
CA ALA A 875 6.45 15.57 -21.70
C ALA A 875 5.16 16.33 -21.42
N ILE A 876 5.27 17.66 -21.28
CA ILE A 876 4.13 18.58 -21.17
C ILE A 876 4.42 19.80 -22.05
N GLU A 877 3.47 20.17 -22.91
CA GLU A 877 3.59 21.28 -23.87
C GLU A 877 2.50 22.34 -23.61
N PRO A 878 2.84 23.64 -23.51
CA PRO A 878 1.85 24.70 -23.26
C PRO A 878 1.16 25.15 -24.57
N LEU A 879 -0.15 24.93 -24.68
CA LEU A 879 -0.94 25.31 -25.85
C LEU A 879 -1.27 26.81 -25.81
N ASP A 880 -1.01 27.52 -26.92
CA ASP A 880 -1.13 28.99 -27.02
C ASP A 880 -0.45 29.75 -25.86
N GLY A 881 0.69 29.24 -25.38
CA GLY A 881 1.42 29.78 -24.22
C GLY A 881 0.68 29.55 -22.91
N GLY A 882 0.07 28.37 -22.75
CA GLY A 882 -0.75 27.97 -21.60
C GLY A 882 -2.19 28.47 -21.65
N LYS A 883 -2.52 29.43 -22.53
CA LYS A 883 -3.88 30.01 -22.65
C LYS A 883 -4.89 29.08 -23.31
N GLY A 884 -4.41 28.10 -24.09
CA GLY A 884 -5.20 27.00 -24.62
C GLY A 884 -5.15 25.74 -23.75
N GLY A 885 -4.61 25.84 -22.53
CA GLY A 885 -4.28 24.69 -21.69
C GLY A 885 -2.94 24.05 -22.06
N TYR A 886 -2.83 22.74 -21.82
CA TYR A 886 -1.59 21.97 -21.93
C TYR A 886 -1.85 20.63 -22.62
N ARG A 887 -0.93 20.19 -23.48
CA ARG A 887 -0.84 18.80 -23.94
C ARG A 887 0.08 18.04 -22.99
N ILE A 888 -0.37 16.91 -22.48
CA ILE A 888 0.39 16.02 -21.61
C ILE A 888 0.62 14.72 -22.37
N THR A 889 1.88 14.33 -22.54
CA THR A 889 2.26 13.07 -23.17
C THR A 889 2.72 12.10 -22.09
N ALA A 890 2.18 10.88 -22.13
CA ALA A 890 2.49 9.83 -21.17
C ALA A 890 2.71 8.47 -21.85
N THR A 891 3.52 7.63 -21.22
CA THR A 891 3.90 6.29 -21.68
C THR A 891 3.44 5.23 -20.69
N SER A 892 3.02 4.07 -21.21
CA SER A 892 2.85 2.85 -20.41
C SER A 892 4.17 2.41 -19.78
N GLU A 893 4.12 1.63 -18.68
CA GLU A 893 5.31 1.09 -17.98
C GLU A 893 6.26 0.34 -18.92
N ASP A 894 5.72 -0.49 -19.82
CA ASP A 894 6.47 -1.23 -20.85
C ASP A 894 7.15 -0.33 -21.91
N GLY A 895 6.84 0.97 -21.94
CA GLY A 895 7.29 1.91 -22.98
C GLY A 895 6.71 1.66 -24.38
N THR A 896 5.82 0.68 -24.53
CA THR A 896 5.25 0.20 -25.81
C THR A 896 4.16 1.11 -26.36
N GLU A 897 3.36 1.73 -25.50
CA GLU A 897 2.28 2.64 -25.85
C GLU A 897 2.56 4.04 -25.33
N THR A 898 2.43 5.04 -26.22
CA THR A 898 2.52 6.47 -25.89
C THR A 898 1.20 7.13 -26.28
N SER A 899 0.61 7.89 -25.35
CA SER A 899 -0.63 8.63 -25.57
C SER A 899 -0.45 10.11 -25.19
N SER A 900 -1.32 10.97 -25.70
CA SER A 900 -1.37 12.38 -25.28
C SER A 900 -2.80 12.82 -25.02
N ILE A 901 -3.03 13.48 -23.89
CA ILE A 901 -4.29 14.14 -23.54
C ILE A 901 -4.08 15.65 -23.45
N THR A 902 -5.16 16.42 -23.50
CA THR A 902 -5.14 17.87 -23.26
C THR A 902 -5.93 18.24 -22.01
N ALA A 903 -5.40 19.19 -21.22
CA ALA A 903 -6.02 19.67 -19.99
C ALA A 903 -6.03 21.21 -19.93
N GLU A 904 -7.12 21.84 -19.46
CA GLU A 904 -7.14 23.30 -19.26
C GLU A 904 -6.13 23.74 -18.18
N THR A 905 -5.92 22.91 -17.16
CA THR A 905 -5.00 23.18 -16.03
C THR A 905 -4.20 21.91 -15.66
N VAL A 906 -2.99 22.11 -15.13
CA VAL A 906 -2.07 21.02 -14.76
C VAL A 906 -1.52 21.25 -13.35
N ILE A 907 -1.67 20.26 -12.49
CA ILE A 907 -1.17 20.28 -11.12
C ILE A 907 -0.03 19.26 -10.99
N ASN A 908 1.18 19.78 -10.78
CA ASN A 908 2.36 18.97 -10.52
C ASN A 908 2.46 18.65 -9.02
N SER A 909 2.03 17.45 -8.64
CA SER A 909 2.16 16.87 -7.29
C SER A 909 3.08 15.64 -7.24
N ALA A 910 3.99 15.50 -8.21
CA ALA A 910 4.78 14.28 -8.47
C ALA A 910 5.90 13.96 -7.43
N GLY A 911 5.77 14.45 -6.19
CA GLY A 911 6.63 14.09 -5.05
C GLY A 911 8.13 14.30 -5.32
N ASN A 912 8.89 13.19 -5.30
CA ASN A 912 10.33 13.18 -5.58
C ASN A 912 10.67 13.67 -7.01
N PHE A 913 9.74 13.47 -7.96
CA PHE A 913 9.92 13.78 -9.37
C PHE A 913 9.33 15.13 -9.78
N ALA A 914 8.71 15.87 -8.85
CA ALA A 914 8.08 17.15 -9.15
C ALA A 914 9.06 18.20 -9.71
N CYS A 915 10.35 18.14 -9.38
CA CYS A 915 11.37 18.99 -10.02
C CYS A 915 11.55 18.69 -11.52
N TYR A 916 11.45 17.42 -11.96
CA TYR A 916 11.55 17.08 -13.38
C TYR A 916 10.33 17.59 -14.15
N ILE A 917 9.11 17.39 -13.61
CA ILE A 917 7.87 17.93 -14.19
C ILE A 917 7.91 19.47 -14.27
N ASN A 918 8.40 20.16 -13.25
CA ASN A 918 8.66 21.61 -13.26
C ASN A 918 9.61 22.00 -14.43
N ASN A 919 10.68 21.24 -14.64
CA ASN A 919 11.70 21.51 -15.66
C ASN A 919 11.26 21.17 -17.09
N MET A 920 10.14 20.44 -17.29
CA MET A 920 9.56 20.22 -18.62
C MET A 920 8.95 21.49 -19.22
N LEU A 921 8.37 22.36 -18.38
CA LEU A 921 7.70 23.60 -18.81
C LEU A 921 8.54 24.85 -18.56
N LEU A 922 9.21 24.96 -17.40
CA LEU A 922 9.94 26.19 -17.06
C LEU A 922 11.22 26.33 -17.91
N PRO A 923 11.65 27.58 -18.20
CA PRO A 923 12.90 27.83 -18.91
C PRO A 923 14.12 27.51 -18.02
N PRO A 924 15.32 27.25 -18.60
CA PRO A 924 16.49 26.75 -17.88
C PRO A 924 16.92 27.58 -16.66
N GLU A 925 16.70 28.90 -16.67
CA GLU A 925 17.04 29.82 -15.58
C GLU A 925 16.15 29.62 -14.34
N ARG A 926 15.00 28.94 -14.50
CA ARG A 926 14.05 28.56 -13.44
C ARG A 926 14.05 27.05 -13.15
N HIS A 927 14.96 26.29 -13.74
CA HIS A 927 15.09 24.86 -13.46
C HIS A 927 15.53 24.62 -12.01
N ARG A 928 14.98 23.57 -11.40
CA ARG A 928 15.25 23.18 -10.01
C ARG A 928 15.85 21.79 -9.98
N ILE A 929 16.89 21.59 -9.17
CA ILE A 929 17.55 20.30 -8.96
C ILE A 929 16.94 19.65 -7.71
N PRO A 930 16.36 18.43 -7.81
CA PRO A 930 15.87 17.72 -6.63
C PRO A 930 17.03 17.27 -5.73
N CYS A 931 16.79 17.24 -4.43
CA CYS A 931 17.68 16.64 -3.45
C CYS A 931 16.91 15.58 -2.65
N TYR A 932 17.51 14.40 -2.45
CA TYR A 932 16.83 13.27 -1.82
C TYR A 932 17.40 13.04 -0.42
N ALA A 933 16.58 13.28 0.60
CA ALA A 933 16.93 12.97 1.99
C ALA A 933 16.24 11.67 2.40
N LYS A 934 16.94 10.55 2.21
CA LYS A 934 16.56 9.22 2.70
C LYS A 934 16.48 9.24 4.24
N GLY A 935 15.59 8.43 4.77
CA GLY A 935 15.41 8.20 6.20
C GLY A 935 15.06 6.75 6.46
N THR A 936 15.93 6.10 7.21
CA THR A 936 15.83 4.71 7.67
C THR A 936 14.96 4.66 8.92
N TYR A 937 14.02 3.71 8.94
CA TYR A 937 13.24 3.35 10.11
C TYR A 937 13.71 2.02 10.69
N PHE A 938 13.60 1.88 12.00
CA PHE A 938 13.92 0.66 12.74
C PHE A 938 12.70 0.23 13.57
N SER A 939 12.39 -1.06 13.61
CA SER A 939 11.23 -1.59 14.31
C SER A 939 11.62 -2.29 15.61
N TYR A 940 10.88 -2.06 16.69
CA TYR A 940 11.14 -2.73 17.96
C TYR A 940 10.30 -3.99 18.11
N SER A 941 10.92 -5.17 18.16
CA SER A 941 10.23 -6.47 18.21
C SER A 941 9.89 -6.95 19.62
N ALA A 942 10.56 -6.43 20.66
CA ALA A 942 10.30 -6.82 22.04
C ALA A 942 9.06 -6.14 22.66
N SER A 943 8.47 -6.79 23.66
CA SER A 943 7.26 -6.34 24.36
C SER A 943 7.51 -5.36 25.51
N PHE A 944 8.76 -5.00 25.78
CA PHE A 944 9.19 -4.07 26.81
C PHE A 944 10.54 -3.42 26.40
N PRO A 945 10.79 -2.12 26.70
CA PRO A 945 9.88 -1.13 27.29
C PRO A 945 8.71 -0.78 26.35
N LYS A 946 7.72 -0.06 26.87
CA LYS A 946 6.56 0.47 26.12
C LYS A 946 6.35 1.94 26.44
N THR A 947 5.71 2.66 25.53
CA THR A 947 5.20 4.02 25.74
C THR A 947 3.84 4.17 25.05
N SER A 948 2.95 5.04 25.56
CA SER A 948 1.71 5.44 24.88
C SER A 948 1.84 6.76 24.09
N VAL A 949 2.89 7.54 24.36
CA VAL A 949 3.22 8.80 23.66
C VAL A 949 4.36 8.64 22.66
N LEU A 950 4.38 9.51 21.65
CA LEU A 950 5.55 9.69 20.77
C LEU A 950 6.65 10.46 21.52
N VAL A 951 7.92 10.08 21.38
CA VAL A 951 9.05 10.73 22.08
C VAL A 951 10.01 11.32 21.07
N TYR A 952 10.27 12.62 21.16
CA TYR A 952 11.14 13.37 20.26
C TYR A 952 12.26 14.02 21.08
N PRO A 953 13.55 13.70 20.84
CA PRO A 953 14.63 14.39 21.53
C PRO A 953 14.66 15.87 21.12
N ALA A 954 14.94 16.75 22.09
CA ALA A 954 15.13 18.18 21.83
C ALA A 954 16.42 18.42 21.03
N THR A 955 16.33 19.18 19.94
CA THR A 955 17.46 19.48 19.05
C THR A 955 18.34 20.59 19.60
N LEU A 956 19.65 20.34 19.63
CA LEU A 956 20.66 21.39 19.81
C LEU A 956 20.75 22.26 18.54
N PRO A 957 20.90 23.59 18.66
CA PRO A 957 21.05 24.47 17.50
C PRO A 957 22.24 24.08 16.62
N GLY A 958 22.01 23.99 15.30
CA GLY A 958 23.06 23.70 14.31
C GLY A 958 23.25 22.21 13.96
N PHE A 959 22.71 21.28 14.73
CA PHE A 959 22.68 19.86 14.34
C PHE A 959 21.64 19.64 13.22
N GLY A 960 22.09 19.08 12.09
CA GLY A 960 21.37 19.08 10.80
C GLY A 960 20.19 18.13 10.67
N GLY A 961 19.62 17.65 11.78
CA GLY A 961 18.49 16.72 11.83
C GLY A 961 17.87 16.70 13.22
N LEU A 962 16.58 16.38 13.30
CA LEU A 962 16.01 15.96 14.58
C LEU A 962 16.57 14.57 14.90
N GLY A 963 17.06 14.38 16.12
CA GLY A 963 17.57 13.09 16.57
C GLY A 963 16.51 12.00 16.52
N THR A 964 16.95 10.74 16.41
CA THR A 964 16.13 9.54 16.16
C THR A 964 14.87 9.53 17.03
N HIS A 965 13.71 9.82 16.44
CA HIS A 965 12.46 9.86 17.18
C HIS A 965 11.98 8.45 17.56
N LEU A 966 11.09 8.39 18.54
CA LEU A 966 10.23 7.25 18.84
C LEU A 966 8.82 7.56 18.34
N THR A 967 8.35 6.78 17.37
CA THR A 967 6.94 6.78 16.94
C THR A 967 6.26 5.45 17.26
N LEU A 968 4.92 5.45 17.19
CA LEU A 968 4.08 4.30 17.48
C LEU A 968 3.23 4.00 16.25
N ASP A 969 3.11 2.73 15.88
CA ASP A 969 2.11 2.32 14.88
C ASP A 969 0.70 2.22 15.50
N MET A 970 -0.30 1.94 14.65
CA MET A 970 -1.68 1.79 15.11
C MET A 970 -1.87 0.64 16.11
N GLY A 971 -1.07 -0.43 16.05
CA GLY A 971 -1.03 -1.50 17.05
C GLY A 971 -0.35 -1.12 18.36
N GLY A 972 0.40 -0.02 18.40
CA GLY A 972 1.19 0.42 19.55
C GLY A 972 2.59 -0.20 19.61
N ARG A 973 3.09 -0.76 18.49
CA ARG A 973 4.49 -1.17 18.36
C ARG A 973 5.36 0.07 18.19
N ILE A 974 6.55 0.06 18.80
CA ILE A 974 7.52 1.15 18.69
C ILE A 974 8.27 1.05 17.35
N ARG A 975 8.36 2.17 16.64
CA ARG A 975 9.30 2.41 15.52
C ARG A 975 10.26 3.54 15.92
N PHE A 976 11.50 3.47 15.45
CA PHE A 976 12.52 4.49 15.66
C PHE A 976 12.93 5.15 14.34
N GLY A 977 13.30 6.43 14.39
CA GLY A 977 13.71 7.23 13.23
C GLY A 977 12.66 8.26 12.78
N PRO A 978 12.69 8.73 11.53
CA PRO A 978 13.71 8.48 10.51
C PRO A 978 15.00 9.28 10.73
N ASP A 979 16.14 8.72 10.33
CA ASP A 979 17.42 9.45 10.25
C ASP A 979 17.53 10.32 8.97
N VAL A 980 18.70 10.90 8.69
CA VAL A 980 18.96 11.71 7.49
C VAL A 980 20.20 11.21 6.75
N GLU A 981 19.98 10.65 5.56
CA GLU A 981 21.01 10.23 4.61
C GLU A 981 20.75 10.91 3.25
N TRP A 982 21.72 11.68 2.76
CA TRP A 982 21.61 12.30 1.44
C TRP A 982 22.00 11.29 0.36
N VAL A 983 21.10 11.06 -0.58
CA VAL A 983 21.30 10.14 -1.72
C VAL A 983 21.08 10.88 -3.04
N ASP A 984 21.64 10.34 -4.12
CA ASP A 984 21.53 10.92 -5.47
C ASP A 984 20.41 10.29 -6.31
N ASP A 985 19.93 9.10 -5.93
CA ASP A 985 18.86 8.34 -6.59
C ASP A 985 17.59 8.29 -5.70
N PRO A 986 16.40 8.72 -6.18
CA PRO A 986 15.14 8.60 -5.44
C PRO A 986 14.65 7.15 -5.22
N ASN A 987 15.29 6.16 -5.85
CA ASN A 987 14.94 4.74 -5.74
C ASN A 987 15.82 3.96 -4.74
N ASP A 988 16.84 4.58 -4.12
CA ASP A 988 17.61 3.94 -3.03
C ASP A 988 16.76 3.81 -1.75
N LEU A 989 15.94 2.78 -1.70
CA LEU A 989 15.07 2.45 -0.58
C LEU A 989 15.68 1.37 0.32
N LYS A 990 17.01 1.17 0.28
CA LYS A 990 17.71 0.16 1.07
C LYS A 990 17.99 0.66 2.49
N PRO A 991 17.53 -0.04 3.56
CA PRO A 991 17.89 0.27 4.94
C PRO A 991 19.40 0.13 5.20
N SER A 992 19.97 1.08 5.94
CA SER A 992 21.41 1.18 6.18
C SER A 992 21.79 0.65 7.58
N PRO A 993 22.49 -0.50 7.70
CA PRO A 993 22.88 -1.07 9.00
C PRO A 993 23.82 -0.16 9.81
N ALA A 994 24.62 0.67 9.12
CA ALA A 994 25.51 1.64 9.76
C ALA A 994 24.73 2.72 10.53
N ARG A 995 23.50 3.05 10.10
CA ARG A 995 22.65 4.05 10.74
C ARG A 995 22.02 3.54 12.04
N LEU A 996 21.71 2.25 12.13
CA LEU A 996 21.28 1.65 13.39
C LEU A 996 22.34 1.84 14.49
N GLN A 997 23.63 1.66 14.16
CA GLN A 997 24.73 1.87 15.12
C GLN A 997 24.88 3.33 15.56
N GLN A 998 24.54 4.30 14.69
CA GLN A 998 24.50 5.73 15.03
C GLN A 998 23.28 6.11 15.87
N ALA A 999 22.13 5.46 15.63
CA ALA A 999 20.87 5.71 16.33
C ALA A 999 20.82 5.11 17.75
N LEU A 1000 21.49 3.97 17.99
CA LEU A 1000 21.46 3.25 19.27
C LEU A 1000 21.81 4.11 20.51
N PRO A 1001 22.85 4.98 20.49
CA PRO A 1001 23.11 5.91 21.59
C PRO A 1001 22.00 6.95 21.80
N GLU A 1002 21.41 7.49 20.73
CA GLU A 1002 20.33 8.48 20.81
C GLU A 1002 19.06 7.87 21.44
N ILE A 1003 18.68 6.66 20.99
CA ILE A 1003 17.52 5.94 21.52
C ILE A 1003 17.72 5.67 23.03
N LYS A 1004 18.91 5.19 23.44
CA LYS A 1004 19.23 4.93 24.85
C LYS A 1004 19.21 6.19 25.74
N ALA A 1005 19.40 7.38 25.17
CA ALA A 1005 19.37 8.63 25.95
C ALA A 1005 17.96 8.94 26.50
N TYR A 1006 16.90 8.60 25.76
CA TYR A 1006 15.51 8.80 26.20
C TYR A 1006 14.75 7.50 26.52
N LEU A 1007 15.28 6.33 26.19
CA LEU A 1007 14.68 5.02 26.46
C LEU A 1007 15.76 4.02 26.95
N PRO A 1008 16.33 4.22 28.15
CA PRO A 1008 17.54 3.51 28.60
C PRO A 1008 17.37 2.00 28.74
N ASN A 1009 16.15 1.50 28.98
CA ASN A 1009 15.84 0.08 29.16
C ASN A 1009 15.59 -0.68 27.84
N VAL A 1010 15.81 -0.05 26.67
CA VAL A 1010 15.64 -0.69 25.36
C VAL A 1010 16.65 -1.83 25.14
N ASN A 1011 16.20 -2.96 24.60
CA ASN A 1011 17.10 -4.04 24.18
C ASN A 1011 17.63 -3.76 22.74
N PRO A 1012 18.94 -3.54 22.53
CA PRO A 1012 19.50 -3.33 21.18
C PRO A 1012 19.28 -4.52 20.24
N GLU A 1013 19.25 -5.75 20.77
CA GLU A 1013 19.08 -6.99 19.99
C GLU A 1013 17.64 -7.18 19.47
N ALA A 1014 16.69 -6.34 19.91
CA ALA A 1014 15.30 -6.35 19.47
C ALA A 1014 14.94 -5.12 18.61
N ILE A 1015 15.95 -4.41 18.08
CA ILE A 1015 15.77 -3.31 17.12
C ILE A 1015 16.20 -3.81 15.73
N ASP A 1016 15.22 -4.11 14.89
CA ASP A 1016 15.40 -4.61 13.53
C ASP A 1016 15.34 -3.47 12.50
N LEU A 1017 16.01 -3.60 11.36
CA LEU A 1017 15.81 -2.69 10.22
C LEU A 1017 14.39 -2.88 9.65
N ASP A 1018 13.68 -1.78 9.38
CA ASP A 1018 12.28 -1.78 8.93
C ASP A 1018 12.18 -1.37 7.44
N TYR A 1019 11.95 -0.09 7.16
CA TYR A 1019 11.86 0.47 5.81
C TYR A 1019 12.67 1.76 5.64
N CYS A 1020 12.92 2.16 4.40
CA CYS A 1020 13.34 3.52 4.05
C CYS A 1020 12.21 4.30 3.38
N GLY A 1021 12.22 5.60 3.62
CA GLY A 1021 11.48 6.60 2.84
C GLY A 1021 12.39 7.75 2.43
N ILE A 1022 12.10 8.35 1.27
CA ILE A 1022 12.86 9.49 0.74
C ILE A 1022 11.98 10.74 0.78
N ARG A 1023 12.57 11.84 1.26
CA ARG A 1023 11.93 13.15 1.37
C ARG A 1023 12.35 14.03 0.18
N PRO A 1024 11.41 14.66 -0.54
CA PRO A 1024 11.74 15.65 -1.58
C PRO A 1024 12.23 16.95 -0.95
N LYS A 1025 13.51 17.28 -1.15
CA LYS A 1025 14.15 18.54 -0.75
C LYS A 1025 14.53 19.36 -1.99
N LEU A 1026 14.64 20.68 -1.83
CA LEU A 1026 15.10 21.60 -2.89
C LEU A 1026 16.54 22.09 -2.62
N GLY A 1027 17.30 21.37 -1.78
CA GLY A 1027 18.67 21.68 -1.39
C GLY A 1027 19.16 20.81 -0.23
N ARG A 1028 20.48 20.63 -0.11
CA ARG A 1028 21.12 19.80 0.95
C ARG A 1028 21.30 20.53 2.30
N GLY A 1029 20.43 21.51 2.59
CA GLY A 1029 20.51 22.35 3.80
C GLY A 1029 20.03 21.62 5.05
N GLY A 1030 20.80 21.71 6.15
CA GLY A 1030 20.50 21.03 7.42
C GLY A 1030 19.52 21.76 8.36
N ALA A 1031 19.09 22.98 8.04
CA ALA A 1031 18.19 23.75 8.92
C ALA A 1031 16.73 23.29 8.76
N VAL A 1032 16.32 22.30 9.57
CA VAL A 1032 14.98 21.68 9.49
C VAL A 1032 13.85 22.62 9.94
N ASN A 1033 14.13 23.51 10.90
CA ASN A 1033 13.12 24.29 11.63
C ASN A 1033 13.07 25.77 11.16
N THR A 1034 14.18 26.48 11.32
CA THR A 1034 14.38 27.89 10.94
C THR A 1034 15.87 28.18 10.70
N GLY A 1035 16.20 29.20 9.91
CA GLY A 1035 17.57 29.72 9.78
C GLY A 1035 18.22 29.51 8.41
N LYS A 1036 19.55 29.71 8.33
CA LYS A 1036 20.31 29.68 7.07
C LYS A 1036 20.25 28.30 6.42
N GLY A 1037 19.55 28.19 5.29
CA GLY A 1037 19.34 26.93 4.57
C GLY A 1037 18.02 26.22 4.87
N PHE A 1038 17.10 26.84 5.64
CA PHE A 1038 15.71 26.38 5.72
C PHE A 1038 15.01 26.59 4.37
N GLN A 1039 14.11 25.67 4.02
CA GLN A 1039 13.26 25.75 2.83
C GLN A 1039 11.82 25.42 3.22
N ASP A 1040 10.89 26.28 2.82
CA ASP A 1040 9.45 26.08 2.98
C ASP A 1040 8.90 25.22 1.83
N PHE A 1041 7.61 24.88 1.89
CA PHE A 1041 6.88 24.39 0.71
C PHE A 1041 6.78 25.49 -0.35
N ILE A 1042 6.85 25.11 -1.63
CA ILE A 1042 6.48 25.99 -2.74
C ILE A 1042 5.19 25.44 -3.34
N ILE A 1043 4.10 26.22 -3.24
CA ILE A 1043 2.78 25.91 -3.78
C ILE A 1043 2.29 27.17 -4.49
N GLN A 1044 2.45 27.21 -5.81
CA GLN A 1044 2.19 28.41 -6.61
C GLN A 1044 1.74 28.06 -8.03
N GLU A 1045 0.95 28.96 -8.63
CA GLU A 1045 0.82 29.06 -10.09
C GLU A 1045 2.11 29.69 -10.65
N GLU A 1046 2.69 29.11 -11.70
CA GLU A 1046 3.98 29.59 -12.22
C GLU A 1046 3.81 30.79 -13.16
N GLU A 1047 4.54 31.87 -12.90
CA GLU A 1047 4.50 33.08 -13.74
C GLU A 1047 4.87 32.75 -15.20
N GLY A 1048 4.01 33.17 -16.13
CA GLY A 1048 4.12 32.85 -17.57
C GLY A 1048 3.37 31.58 -18.01
N PHE A 1049 2.90 30.75 -17.08
CA PHE A 1049 2.23 29.47 -17.35
C PHE A 1049 0.88 29.41 -16.62
N PRO A 1050 -0.15 30.14 -17.13
CA PRO A 1050 -1.46 30.20 -16.47
C PRO A 1050 -2.08 28.79 -16.36
N GLY A 1051 -2.66 28.47 -15.21
CA GLY A 1051 -3.22 27.14 -14.93
C GLY A 1051 -2.19 26.03 -14.65
N PHE A 1052 -0.88 26.30 -14.65
CA PHE A 1052 0.14 25.35 -14.19
C PHE A 1052 0.52 25.62 -12.73
N ILE A 1053 0.13 24.71 -11.83
CA ILE A 1053 0.42 24.80 -10.39
C ILE A 1053 1.49 23.78 -10.01
N ASN A 1054 2.58 24.28 -9.43
CA ASN A 1054 3.70 23.49 -8.91
C ASN A 1054 3.56 23.27 -7.40
N LEU A 1055 3.78 22.03 -6.96
CA LEU A 1055 3.98 21.68 -5.55
C LEU A 1055 5.37 21.05 -5.36
N LEU A 1056 6.29 21.80 -4.77
CA LEU A 1056 7.71 21.45 -4.68
C LEU A 1056 8.20 21.49 -3.23
N GLY A 1057 9.08 20.54 -2.88
CA GLY A 1057 9.64 20.41 -1.53
C GLY A 1057 8.66 19.88 -0.48
N ILE A 1058 7.61 19.16 -0.88
CA ILE A 1058 6.52 18.69 0.00
C ILE A 1058 6.95 17.47 0.84
N GLU A 1059 7.90 17.69 1.74
CA GLU A 1059 8.31 16.76 2.81
C GLU A 1059 7.36 16.81 4.03
N SER A 1060 7.78 16.35 5.22
CA SER A 1060 7.03 16.58 6.47
C SER A 1060 6.85 18.10 6.73
N PRO A 1061 5.64 18.58 7.08
CA PRO A 1061 4.46 17.83 7.55
C PRO A 1061 3.40 17.54 6.46
N GLY A 1062 3.79 17.32 5.21
CA GLY A 1062 2.91 17.20 4.03
C GLY A 1062 1.77 16.19 4.14
N LEU A 1063 1.95 15.07 4.84
CA LEU A 1063 0.85 14.13 5.18
C LEU A 1063 -0.25 14.85 5.98
N THR A 1064 0.12 15.54 7.06
CA THR A 1064 -0.79 16.32 7.91
C THR A 1064 -1.41 17.49 7.13
N SER A 1065 -0.63 18.14 6.25
CA SER A 1065 -1.06 19.31 5.48
C SER A 1065 -1.90 18.99 4.24
N SER A 1066 -1.95 17.73 3.79
CA SER A 1066 -2.52 17.29 2.50
C SER A 1066 -3.91 17.88 2.17
N LEU A 1067 -4.85 17.84 3.11
CA LEU A 1067 -6.20 18.38 2.91
C LEU A 1067 -6.21 19.91 2.78
N ALA A 1068 -5.39 20.62 3.55
CA ALA A 1068 -5.25 22.07 3.47
C ALA A 1068 -4.50 22.51 2.20
N ILE A 1069 -3.59 21.68 1.69
CA ILE A 1069 -2.94 21.86 0.38
C ILE A 1069 -3.98 21.74 -0.75
N GLY A 1070 -4.88 20.75 -0.71
CA GLY A 1070 -5.97 20.62 -1.68
C GLY A 1070 -6.85 21.88 -1.75
N GLU A 1071 -7.27 22.40 -0.59
CA GLU A 1071 -8.06 23.64 -0.50
C GLU A 1071 -7.27 24.86 -1.02
N MET A 1072 -5.97 24.95 -0.73
CA MET A 1072 -5.09 26.03 -1.23
C MET A 1072 -4.97 25.99 -2.76
N VAL A 1073 -4.77 24.82 -3.37
CA VAL A 1073 -4.67 24.67 -4.83
C VAL A 1073 -5.98 25.04 -5.52
N LYS A 1074 -7.13 24.62 -4.96
CA LYS A 1074 -8.46 25.06 -5.42
C LYS A 1074 -8.63 26.58 -5.32
N GLY A 1075 -8.15 27.19 -4.23
CA GLY A 1075 -8.16 28.66 -4.05
C GLY A 1075 -7.21 29.43 -4.97
N LEU A 1076 -6.16 28.80 -5.50
CA LEU A 1076 -5.29 29.41 -6.51
C LEU A 1076 -6.00 29.48 -7.88
N LEU A 1077 -6.65 28.38 -8.32
CA LEU A 1077 -7.36 28.30 -9.60
C LEU A 1077 -8.70 29.06 -9.61
N TYR A 1078 -9.41 29.12 -8.48
CA TYR A 1078 -10.79 29.59 -8.39
C TYR A 1078 -10.98 30.71 -7.36
N ARG A 1079 -10.37 31.86 -7.65
CA ARG A 1079 -10.51 33.11 -6.89
C ARG A 1079 -11.86 33.81 -7.11
#